data_AF-A0A6N8B117-F1
#
_entry.id   AF-A0A6N8B117-F1
#
_cell.length_a   1.000
_cell.length_b   1.000
_cell.length_c   1.000
_cell.angle_alpha   90.00
_cell.angle_beta   90.00
_cell.angle_gamma   90.00
#
_symmetry.space_group_name_H-M   'P 1'
#
loop_
_entity.id
_entity.type
_entity.pdbx_description
1 polymer ?
#
loop_
_entity_poly.entity_id
_entity_poly.type
_entity_poly.pdbx_seq_one_letter_code
_entity_poly.pdbx_strand_id
1 'polypeptide(L)'
;MDVITTHANTDFDGLASMVAAQKLYPGADIVFPGKISRNVEEFLALHKDVLRIKPLKLVDLKKVTKLIVVDNHSPKRIGKLSKLMSDPTVEVHIYDHHPATECNLNYKTYIIEPLGAAATLLVERIRENNIPITPLEATILALGIYDDTGCMVFASTTSRDVDAVSYLLTKGANLSVLSDFLGQSLSDEQQALLKKLMVTSERHSINGVKVLIATGNTEEFIDGLALLTHKLSELDKTDAVFVAVEMEDRIHVVARTSLSEVNCKDIMACFGGGGHVAAASASVKGKELEELNKELLKVLKENIRPMKTARDIMSSPVKTVYPETKIEEASQVMLRYGHTGLPVVRGLELVGVVSRRDVEKAMHHGLGHAPVKAYMNVNVHTTSADIPLSQVQDLMIEFDIGRLPVVEDGRVVGIVSRSDVLRTLHADFQDRYYTMYNEGTTSSVRYKNMMKRVLPKNVINILRQVGELAQEMNYKVYAGGGIVRDIILNVENLDVDLIVEGDAIELAKALGDKLGGKKVRTYPKFGTAEVSLKNGSWIDLATARVEFYEYPAALPTVETSSVKHDLYRRDFTINAMAISLMPDSYGELVDYFSGREDLYAGIVRVLHNLSFVEDPTRLFRAVRFEQRYQMHMDPQTLRLLEEAVREKLITRVSQERIWYEMKIILSESEPGDVLHRLWELGLWEQIFPEVTYWEVQPVLEEIPQVLLVLRSWGWDEPAEKWLIYFTAILHWNDEETAEKVCSKFTLGRRQTEKIVETIKNWPNALAQLSSTEHLRISQLAMILQELPREAYPMFLSVMEDKVAIQRFRKVMEAVRHNKPTVNGKDLKRMGFKPGPLFRKALDAVWQARLDGLVYTRDEELELAEQCMYKLEKGEQFCV
;
A
#
# COMPACT_ATOMS: atom_id res chain seq x y z
N MET A 1 23.66 -46.15 -16.30
CA MET A 1 23.55 -45.26 -17.47
C MET A 1 22.53 -44.20 -17.16
N ASP A 2 22.72 -43.00 -17.68
CA ASP A 2 21.86 -41.85 -17.36
C ASP A 2 20.96 -41.57 -18.57
N VAL A 3 19.67 -41.34 -18.33
CA VAL A 3 18.65 -41.19 -19.37
C VAL A 3 17.92 -39.87 -19.20
N ILE A 4 17.75 -39.13 -20.30
CA ILE A 4 16.95 -37.90 -20.36
C ILE A 4 15.64 -38.21 -21.12
N THR A 5 14.50 -37.81 -20.55
CA THR A 5 13.17 -37.98 -21.15
C THR A 5 12.29 -36.75 -20.94
N THR A 6 11.26 -36.59 -21.77
CA THR A 6 10.16 -35.60 -21.61
C THR A 6 8.81 -36.34 -21.57
N HIS A 7 7.69 -35.72 -21.94
CA HIS A 7 6.37 -36.34 -22.11
C HIS A 7 6.22 -37.12 -23.43
N ALA A 8 5.20 -37.98 -23.49
CA ALA A 8 4.90 -38.94 -24.56
C ALA A 8 4.51 -38.34 -25.92
N ASN A 9 4.34 -37.02 -25.99
CA ASN A 9 3.93 -36.31 -27.19
C ASN A 9 4.90 -35.16 -27.42
N THR A 10 6.18 -35.48 -27.63
CA THR A 10 7.29 -34.53 -27.55
C THR A 10 7.16 -33.41 -28.58
N ASP A 11 7.01 -32.18 -28.10
CA ASP A 11 7.04 -30.93 -28.87
C ASP A 11 8.43 -30.29 -28.84
N PHE A 12 8.55 -29.05 -29.31
CA PHE A 12 9.85 -28.39 -29.38
C PHE A 12 10.37 -27.95 -28.02
N ASP A 13 9.53 -27.61 -27.04
CA ASP A 13 10.01 -27.34 -25.68
C ASP A 13 10.53 -28.61 -25.03
N GLY A 14 9.82 -29.74 -25.18
CA GLY A 14 10.29 -31.05 -24.76
C GLY A 14 11.63 -31.42 -25.42
N LEU A 15 11.79 -31.27 -26.73
CA LEU A 15 13.06 -31.52 -27.42
C LEU A 15 14.17 -30.58 -26.93
N ALA A 16 13.90 -29.27 -26.90
CA ALA A 16 14.85 -28.24 -26.49
C ALA A 16 15.35 -28.50 -25.08
N SER A 17 14.43 -28.78 -24.17
CA SER A 17 14.73 -29.12 -22.78
C SER A 17 15.57 -30.39 -22.67
N MET A 18 15.31 -31.42 -23.50
CA MET A 18 16.15 -32.63 -23.51
C MET A 18 17.57 -32.34 -23.99
N VAL A 19 17.73 -31.50 -25.01
CA VAL A 19 19.03 -31.06 -25.52
C VAL A 19 19.77 -30.22 -24.47
N ALA A 20 19.08 -29.29 -23.80
CA ALA A 20 19.63 -28.49 -22.72
C ALA A 20 20.12 -29.36 -21.55
N ALA A 21 19.30 -30.34 -21.13
CA ALA A 21 19.65 -31.28 -20.09
C ALA A 21 20.86 -32.15 -20.48
N GLN A 22 21.01 -32.52 -21.75
CA GLN A 22 22.20 -33.27 -22.21
C GLN A 22 23.50 -32.47 -22.05
N LYS A 23 23.44 -31.13 -22.08
CA LYS A 23 24.58 -30.26 -21.78
C LYS A 23 24.92 -30.25 -20.29
N LEU A 24 23.91 -30.22 -19.43
CA LEU A 24 24.06 -30.23 -17.97
C LEU A 24 24.51 -31.60 -17.43
N TYR A 25 24.12 -32.68 -18.12
CA TYR A 25 24.46 -34.06 -17.76
C TYR A 25 25.29 -34.72 -18.88
N PRO A 26 26.57 -34.34 -19.01
CA PRO A 26 27.43 -34.87 -20.06
C PRO A 26 27.58 -36.38 -19.91
N GLY A 27 27.07 -37.14 -20.89
CA GLY A 27 27.08 -38.60 -20.89
C GLY A 27 25.69 -39.27 -20.86
N ALA A 28 24.64 -38.51 -20.55
CA ALA A 28 23.26 -39.00 -20.58
C ALA A 28 22.71 -39.12 -22.02
N ASP A 29 21.95 -40.18 -22.29
CA ASP A 29 21.33 -40.44 -23.59
C ASP A 29 19.90 -39.84 -23.62
N ILE A 30 19.56 -39.12 -24.70
CA ILE A 30 18.19 -38.63 -24.95
C ILE A 30 17.33 -39.82 -25.41
N VAL A 31 16.20 -40.04 -24.73
CA VAL A 31 15.28 -41.15 -25.03
C VAL A 31 13.86 -40.63 -25.09
N PHE A 32 13.24 -40.69 -26.26
CA PHE A 32 11.83 -40.33 -26.41
C PHE A 32 10.92 -41.42 -25.81
N PRO A 33 9.96 -41.05 -24.95
CA PRO A 33 9.08 -42.01 -24.28
C PRO A 33 7.90 -42.46 -25.14
N GLY A 34 7.58 -41.75 -26.22
CA GLY A 34 6.36 -41.92 -27.01
C GLY A 34 6.46 -41.36 -28.43
N LYS A 35 5.33 -40.86 -28.93
CA LYS A 35 5.23 -40.24 -30.26
C LYS A 35 5.86 -38.85 -30.21
N ILE A 36 6.46 -38.44 -31.32
CA ILE A 36 7.05 -37.12 -31.49
C ILE A 36 6.06 -36.28 -32.31
N SER A 37 5.93 -34.99 -32.00
CA SER A 37 5.12 -34.09 -32.80
C SER A 37 5.65 -34.01 -34.24
N ARG A 38 4.77 -33.73 -35.20
CA ARG A 38 5.14 -33.71 -36.63
C ARG A 38 6.27 -32.72 -36.91
N ASN A 39 6.20 -31.52 -36.35
CA ASN A 39 7.21 -30.47 -36.59
C ASN A 39 8.58 -30.89 -36.04
N VAL A 40 8.60 -31.54 -34.87
CA VAL A 40 9.85 -32.08 -34.31
C VAL A 40 10.36 -33.26 -35.13
N GLU A 41 9.48 -34.12 -35.67
CA GLU A 41 9.86 -35.22 -36.56
C GLU A 41 10.50 -34.71 -37.86
N GLU A 42 9.90 -33.69 -38.49
CA GLU A 42 10.44 -33.00 -39.67
C GLU A 42 11.80 -32.34 -39.37
N PHE A 43 11.92 -31.67 -38.21
CA PHE A 43 13.18 -31.08 -37.78
C PHE A 43 14.27 -32.15 -37.56
N LEU A 44 13.94 -33.24 -36.86
CA LEU A 44 14.87 -34.33 -36.58
C LEU A 44 15.28 -35.06 -37.85
N ALA A 45 14.42 -35.19 -38.86
CA ALA A 45 14.78 -35.83 -40.13
C ALA A 45 16.02 -35.20 -40.79
N LEU A 46 16.24 -33.90 -40.56
CA LEU A 46 17.39 -33.15 -41.07
C LEU A 46 18.58 -33.08 -40.10
N HIS A 47 18.35 -33.24 -38.80
CA HIS A 47 19.36 -32.93 -37.76
C HIS A 47 19.67 -34.08 -36.77
N LYS A 48 19.07 -35.27 -36.97
CA LYS A 48 19.17 -36.39 -36.02
C LYS A 48 20.60 -36.86 -35.75
N ASP A 49 21.48 -36.84 -36.74
CA ASP A 49 22.86 -37.34 -36.61
C ASP A 49 23.73 -36.47 -35.71
N VAL A 50 23.30 -35.23 -35.42
CA VAL A 50 24.02 -34.30 -34.54
C VAL A 50 23.61 -34.49 -33.07
N LEU A 51 22.45 -35.11 -32.82
CA LEU A 51 21.91 -35.32 -31.48
C LEU A 51 22.17 -36.74 -30.99
N ARG A 52 22.65 -36.88 -29.76
CA ARG A 52 22.88 -38.20 -29.14
C ARG A 52 21.57 -38.78 -28.60
N ILE A 53 20.75 -39.28 -29.54
CA ILE A 53 19.42 -39.86 -29.29
C ILE A 53 19.51 -41.39 -29.36
N LYS A 54 18.99 -42.07 -28.34
CA LYS A 54 18.94 -43.53 -28.26
C LYS A 54 17.50 -44.03 -28.34
N PRO A 55 17.15 -44.94 -29.28
CA PRO A 55 15.83 -45.54 -29.33
C PRO A 55 15.49 -46.26 -28.03
N LEU A 56 14.28 -46.06 -27.50
CA LEU A 56 13.81 -46.68 -26.25
C LEU A 56 13.96 -48.21 -26.24
N LYS A 57 13.86 -48.87 -27.41
CA LYS A 57 14.05 -50.32 -27.55
C LYS A 57 15.48 -50.79 -27.23
N LEU A 58 16.48 -49.92 -27.32
CA LEU A 58 17.89 -50.20 -27.05
C LEU A 58 18.31 -49.80 -25.63
N VAL A 59 17.36 -49.34 -24.81
CA VAL A 59 17.58 -48.89 -23.43
C VAL A 59 17.28 -50.06 -22.49
N ASP A 60 18.32 -50.61 -21.86
CA ASP A 60 18.17 -51.60 -20.78
C ASP A 60 17.79 -50.89 -19.47
N LEU A 61 16.49 -50.91 -19.13
CA LEU A 61 15.94 -50.23 -17.95
C LEU A 61 16.63 -50.64 -16.64
N LYS A 62 17.16 -51.87 -16.54
CA LYS A 62 17.84 -52.35 -15.32
C LYS A 62 19.22 -51.73 -15.09
N LYS A 63 19.81 -51.14 -16.13
CA LYS A 63 21.13 -50.48 -16.07
C LYS A 63 21.00 -48.97 -15.89
N VAL A 64 19.79 -48.42 -15.79
CA VAL A 64 19.58 -47.00 -15.57
C VAL A 64 19.89 -46.67 -14.12
N THR A 65 20.76 -45.68 -13.91
CA THR A 65 21.19 -45.21 -12.58
C THR A 65 20.63 -43.84 -12.27
N LYS A 66 20.33 -43.04 -13.30
CA LYS A 66 19.74 -41.71 -13.18
C LYS A 66 18.73 -41.47 -14.29
N LEU A 67 17.60 -40.89 -13.93
CA LEU A 67 16.54 -40.44 -14.83
C LEU A 67 16.36 -38.92 -14.70
N ILE A 68 16.60 -38.20 -15.78
CA ILE A 68 16.34 -36.76 -15.89
C ILE A 68 15.04 -36.57 -16.69
N VAL A 69 14.03 -35.99 -16.06
CA VAL A 69 12.74 -35.68 -16.67
C VAL A 69 12.65 -34.18 -16.86
N VAL A 70 12.36 -33.76 -18.08
CA VAL A 70 12.21 -32.34 -18.44
C VAL A 70 10.84 -32.08 -19.03
N ASP A 71 10.33 -30.86 -18.86
CA ASP A 71 9.02 -30.41 -19.38
C ASP A 71 7.85 -31.34 -18.98
N ASN A 72 8.01 -32.02 -17.84
CA ASN A 72 7.00 -32.91 -17.29
C ASN A 72 7.39 -33.37 -15.87
N HIS A 73 6.48 -33.23 -14.93
CA HIS A 73 6.59 -33.85 -13.60
C HIS A 73 5.66 -35.06 -13.41
N SER A 74 4.78 -35.37 -14.38
CA SER A 74 3.79 -36.45 -14.26
C SER A 74 4.35 -37.82 -14.71
N PRO A 75 4.39 -38.85 -13.84
CA PRO A 75 4.84 -40.19 -14.23
C PRO A 75 3.99 -40.82 -15.35
N LYS A 76 2.71 -40.47 -15.44
CA LYS A 76 1.79 -41.02 -16.45
C LYS A 76 2.17 -40.61 -17.87
N ARG A 77 2.84 -39.46 -18.04
CA ARG A 77 3.19 -38.90 -19.35
C ARG A 77 4.51 -39.43 -19.92
N ILE A 78 5.26 -40.29 -19.23
CA ILE A 78 6.57 -40.80 -19.72
C ILE A 78 6.55 -42.28 -20.13
N GLY A 79 5.36 -42.88 -20.28
CA GLY A 79 5.20 -44.23 -20.82
C GLY A 79 5.97 -45.30 -20.04
N LYS A 80 6.76 -46.13 -20.74
CA LYS A 80 7.51 -47.26 -20.13
C LYS A 80 8.57 -46.83 -19.11
N LEU A 81 9.05 -45.58 -19.19
CA LEU A 81 10.06 -45.04 -18.28
C LEU A 81 9.48 -44.69 -16.90
N SER A 82 8.15 -44.61 -16.77
CA SER A 82 7.45 -44.37 -15.49
C SER A 82 7.87 -45.34 -14.38
N LYS A 83 8.19 -46.58 -14.75
CA LYS A 83 8.66 -47.62 -13.81
C LYS A 83 9.95 -47.24 -13.08
N LEU A 84 10.81 -46.43 -13.72
CA LEU A 84 12.07 -45.97 -13.15
C LEU A 84 11.86 -44.85 -12.11
N MET A 85 10.75 -44.10 -12.19
CA MET A 85 10.46 -43.05 -11.21
C MET A 85 10.12 -43.59 -9.82
N SER A 86 9.68 -44.85 -9.75
CA SER A 86 9.35 -45.54 -8.50
C SER A 86 10.43 -46.50 -8.02
N ASP A 87 11.55 -46.63 -8.75
CA ASP A 87 12.65 -47.51 -8.39
C ASP A 87 13.60 -46.77 -7.41
N PRO A 88 13.74 -47.24 -6.16
CA PRO A 88 14.59 -46.56 -5.16
C PRO A 88 16.08 -46.60 -5.49
N THR A 89 16.50 -47.42 -6.47
CA THR A 89 17.90 -47.49 -6.93
C THR A 89 18.23 -46.49 -8.04
N VAL A 90 17.24 -45.75 -8.55
CA VAL A 90 17.37 -44.78 -9.63
C VAL A 90 17.25 -43.36 -9.10
N GLU A 91 18.23 -42.52 -9.39
CA GLU A 91 18.22 -41.10 -9.03
C GLU A 91 17.35 -40.30 -10.01
N VAL A 92 16.32 -39.59 -9.53
CA VAL A 92 15.37 -38.85 -10.38
C VAL A 92 15.52 -37.34 -10.22
N HIS A 93 15.68 -36.65 -11.36
CA HIS A 93 15.78 -35.20 -11.48
C HIS A 93 14.64 -34.66 -12.34
N ILE A 94 13.92 -33.64 -11.87
CA ILE A 94 12.77 -33.07 -12.58
C ILE A 94 12.97 -31.57 -12.78
N TYR A 95 12.76 -31.13 -14.03
CA TYR A 95 12.71 -29.74 -14.47
C TYR A 95 11.39 -29.51 -15.20
N ASP A 96 10.51 -28.66 -14.67
CA ASP A 96 9.20 -28.39 -15.27
C ASP A 96 8.80 -26.92 -15.04
N HIS A 97 7.82 -26.43 -15.80
CA HIS A 97 7.23 -25.11 -15.65
C HIS A 97 5.72 -25.13 -15.32
N HIS A 98 5.10 -26.31 -15.41
CA HIS A 98 3.68 -26.51 -15.08
C HIS A 98 3.42 -26.45 -13.56
N PRO A 99 2.24 -25.95 -13.11
CA PRO A 99 1.89 -25.90 -11.69
C PRO A 99 2.02 -27.26 -10.99
N ALA A 100 2.66 -27.27 -9.81
CA ALA A 100 2.90 -28.50 -9.07
C ALA A 100 1.57 -29.20 -8.71
N THR A 101 1.40 -30.44 -9.16
CA THR A 101 0.33 -31.33 -8.65
C THR A 101 0.86 -32.16 -7.49
N GLU A 102 0.01 -32.48 -6.50
CA GLU A 102 0.38 -33.29 -5.32
C GLU A 102 1.04 -34.61 -5.76
N CYS A 103 2.36 -34.70 -5.62
CA CYS A 103 3.13 -35.90 -5.91
C CYS A 103 3.97 -36.31 -4.70
N ASN A 104 3.56 -37.39 -4.03
CA ASN A 104 4.27 -38.04 -2.93
C ASN A 104 5.39 -38.96 -3.48
N LEU A 105 6.44 -38.41 -4.08
CA LEU A 105 7.59 -39.18 -4.55
C LEU A 105 8.90 -38.51 -4.10
N ASN A 106 9.87 -39.35 -3.72
CA ASN A 106 11.13 -38.93 -3.09
C ASN A 106 12.16 -38.56 -4.17
N TYR A 107 12.12 -37.32 -4.66
CA TYR A 107 13.00 -36.83 -5.73
C TYR A 107 14.25 -36.15 -5.18
N LYS A 108 15.42 -36.36 -5.80
CA LYS A 108 16.69 -35.73 -5.37
C LYS A 108 16.83 -34.30 -5.88
N THR A 109 16.25 -34.00 -7.03
CA THR A 109 16.16 -32.64 -7.59
C THR A 109 14.77 -32.46 -8.17
N TYR A 110 14.05 -31.45 -7.69
CA TYR A 110 12.68 -31.16 -8.09
C TYR A 110 12.50 -29.65 -8.22
N ILE A 111 12.46 -29.16 -9.45
CA ILE A 111 12.50 -27.73 -9.75
C ILE A 111 11.37 -27.41 -10.71
N ILE A 112 10.43 -26.62 -10.21
CA ILE A 112 9.26 -26.16 -10.94
C ILE A 112 9.17 -24.65 -10.79
N GLU A 113 9.20 -23.93 -11.90
CA GLU A 113 9.12 -22.46 -11.92
C GLU A 113 8.09 -21.97 -12.94
N PRO A 114 7.25 -20.97 -12.61
CA PRO A 114 6.20 -20.49 -13.50
C PRO A 114 6.80 -19.66 -14.65
N LEU A 115 7.31 -20.34 -15.68
CA LEU A 115 7.96 -19.77 -16.85
C LEU A 115 7.15 -20.01 -18.12
N GLY A 116 7.46 -19.26 -19.18
CA GLY A 116 6.84 -19.43 -20.48
C GLY A 116 7.29 -20.66 -21.26
N ALA A 117 8.43 -21.26 -20.89
CA ALA A 117 8.93 -22.54 -21.43
C ALA A 117 9.86 -23.24 -20.41
N ALA A 118 9.89 -24.57 -20.39
CA ALA A 118 10.83 -25.34 -19.56
C ALA A 118 12.28 -25.18 -20.05
N ALA A 119 12.50 -24.97 -21.35
CA ALA A 119 13.82 -24.74 -21.91
C ALA A 119 14.50 -23.50 -21.30
N THR A 120 13.75 -22.46 -20.95
CA THR A 120 14.25 -21.23 -20.31
C THR A 120 15.03 -21.54 -19.03
N LEU A 121 14.47 -22.38 -18.16
CA LEU A 121 15.08 -22.79 -16.89
C LEU A 121 16.44 -23.48 -17.11
N LEU A 122 16.55 -24.31 -18.15
CA LEU A 122 17.75 -25.07 -18.44
C LEU A 122 18.81 -24.19 -19.13
N VAL A 123 18.39 -23.23 -19.96
CA VAL A 123 19.28 -22.23 -20.59
C VAL A 123 19.93 -21.35 -19.54
N GLU A 124 19.18 -20.89 -18.53
CA GLU A 124 19.72 -20.11 -17.42
C GLU A 124 20.82 -20.88 -16.68
N ARG A 125 20.58 -22.16 -16.37
CA ARG A 125 21.60 -23.00 -15.73
C ARG A 125 22.83 -23.19 -16.60
N ILE A 126 22.65 -23.39 -17.91
CA ILE A 126 23.77 -23.49 -18.85
C ILE A 126 24.60 -22.20 -18.81
N ARG A 127 23.93 -21.04 -18.79
CA ARG A 127 24.58 -19.73 -18.69
C ARG A 127 25.31 -19.54 -17.35
N GLU A 128 24.68 -19.86 -16.23
CA GLU A 128 25.27 -19.79 -14.88
C GLU A 128 26.52 -20.67 -14.74
N ASN A 129 26.48 -21.87 -15.33
CA ASN A 129 27.60 -22.82 -15.31
C ASN A 129 28.64 -22.56 -16.42
N ASN A 130 28.47 -21.50 -17.23
CA ASN A 130 29.35 -21.16 -18.36
C ASN A 130 29.57 -22.32 -19.35
N ILE A 131 28.54 -23.15 -19.59
CA ILE A 131 28.64 -24.29 -20.50
C ILE A 131 28.52 -23.80 -21.95
N PRO A 132 29.44 -24.18 -22.86
CA PRO A 132 29.42 -23.72 -24.25
C PRO A 132 28.26 -24.33 -25.04
N ILE A 133 27.58 -23.49 -25.83
CA ILE A 133 26.49 -23.87 -26.73
C ILE A 133 26.92 -23.57 -28.18
N THR A 134 26.68 -24.52 -29.08
CA THR A 134 26.89 -24.34 -30.54
C THR A 134 25.73 -23.59 -31.19
N PRO A 135 25.89 -22.97 -32.36
CA PRO A 135 24.78 -22.28 -33.06
C PRO A 135 23.55 -23.16 -33.31
N LEU A 136 23.75 -24.45 -33.63
CA LEU A 136 22.65 -25.39 -33.82
C LEU A 136 21.91 -25.67 -32.50
N GLU A 137 22.64 -25.95 -31.43
CA GLU A 137 22.04 -26.13 -30.10
C GLU A 137 21.30 -24.85 -29.67
N ALA A 138 21.88 -23.68 -29.91
CA ALA A 138 21.25 -22.40 -29.59
C ALA A 138 19.95 -22.20 -30.39
N THR A 139 19.93 -22.62 -31.66
CA THR A 139 18.74 -22.61 -32.52
C THR A 139 17.66 -23.53 -31.97
N ILE A 140 17.99 -24.77 -31.58
CA ILE A 140 17.03 -25.73 -31.01
C ILE A 140 16.43 -25.19 -29.70
N LEU A 141 17.28 -24.63 -28.83
CA LEU A 141 16.84 -24.06 -27.55
C LEU A 141 15.91 -22.87 -27.75
N ALA A 142 16.24 -21.99 -28.70
CA ALA A 142 15.40 -20.85 -29.01
C ALA A 142 14.06 -21.31 -29.59
N LEU A 143 14.08 -22.34 -30.43
CA LEU A 143 12.88 -22.86 -31.07
C LEU A 143 11.88 -23.43 -30.05
N GLY A 144 12.35 -24.13 -29.01
CA GLY A 144 11.48 -24.56 -27.90
C GLY A 144 10.86 -23.40 -27.13
N ILE A 145 11.64 -22.35 -26.82
CA ILE A 145 11.12 -21.16 -26.13
C ILE A 145 10.10 -20.42 -27.01
N TYR A 146 10.38 -20.21 -28.30
CA TYR A 146 9.45 -19.53 -29.21
C TYR A 146 8.15 -20.31 -29.43
N ASP A 147 8.20 -21.65 -29.48
CA ASP A 147 7.00 -22.48 -29.67
C ASP A 147 6.06 -22.35 -28.46
N ASP A 148 6.59 -22.51 -27.23
CA ASP A 148 5.76 -22.55 -26.02
C ASP A 148 5.32 -21.16 -25.52
N THR A 149 6.09 -20.12 -25.84
CA THR A 149 5.71 -18.71 -25.56
C THR A 149 4.82 -18.08 -26.64
N GLY A 150 4.51 -18.82 -27.71
CA GLY A 150 3.74 -18.28 -28.84
C GLY A 150 4.45 -17.11 -29.52
N CYS A 151 5.75 -17.26 -29.77
CA CYS A 151 6.60 -16.15 -30.23
C CYS A 151 6.56 -14.94 -29.29
N MET A 152 6.59 -15.19 -27.99
CA MET A 152 6.58 -14.19 -26.90
C MET A 152 5.26 -13.42 -26.70
N VAL A 153 4.16 -13.86 -27.32
CA VAL A 153 2.87 -13.16 -27.21
C VAL A 153 1.89 -13.80 -26.23
N PHE A 154 2.18 -15.02 -25.75
CA PHE A 154 1.31 -15.66 -24.76
C PHE A 154 1.46 -15.02 -23.39
N ALA A 155 0.36 -14.93 -22.64
CA ALA A 155 0.32 -14.32 -21.31
C ALA A 155 1.18 -15.06 -20.26
N SER A 156 1.55 -16.32 -20.52
CA SER A 156 2.50 -17.10 -19.71
C SER A 156 3.96 -16.69 -19.92
N THR A 157 4.27 -15.93 -20.98
CA THR A 157 5.63 -15.48 -21.30
C THR A 157 6.16 -14.54 -20.22
N THR A 158 7.37 -14.80 -19.75
CA THR A 158 8.06 -13.98 -18.74
C THR A 158 9.25 -13.23 -19.35
N SER A 159 9.76 -12.22 -18.65
CA SER A 159 11.00 -11.53 -19.06
C SER A 159 12.20 -12.48 -19.14
N ARG A 160 12.21 -13.55 -18.36
CA ARG A 160 13.28 -14.56 -18.35
C ARG A 160 13.32 -15.35 -19.65
N ASP A 161 12.18 -15.63 -20.26
CA ASP A 161 12.10 -16.29 -21.57
C ASP A 161 12.75 -15.40 -22.65
N VAL A 162 12.50 -14.08 -22.58
CA VAL A 162 13.10 -13.09 -23.48
C VAL A 162 14.62 -12.99 -23.27
N ASP A 163 15.07 -12.97 -22.02
CA ASP A 163 16.50 -12.93 -21.68
C ASP A 163 17.23 -14.21 -22.10
N ALA A 164 16.60 -15.37 -21.96
CA ALA A 164 17.12 -16.64 -22.44
C ALA A 164 17.28 -16.63 -23.97
N VAL A 165 16.26 -16.18 -24.71
CA VAL A 165 16.35 -16.04 -26.16
C VAL A 165 17.41 -15.02 -26.57
N SER A 166 17.48 -13.87 -25.90
CA SER A 166 18.53 -12.86 -26.12
C SER A 166 19.91 -13.49 -25.99
N TYR A 167 20.15 -14.26 -24.92
CA TYR A 167 21.39 -15.00 -24.73
C TYR A 167 21.66 -16.01 -25.86
N LEU A 168 20.66 -16.80 -26.27
CA LEU A 168 20.81 -17.78 -27.35
C LEU A 168 21.11 -17.14 -28.70
N LEU A 169 20.53 -15.97 -28.98
CA LEU A 169 20.87 -15.17 -30.16
C LEU A 169 22.34 -14.73 -30.13
N THR A 170 22.87 -14.33 -28.97
CA THR A 170 24.33 -14.05 -28.85
C THR A 170 25.20 -15.29 -29.09
N LYS A 171 24.66 -16.50 -28.98
CA LYS A 171 25.33 -17.77 -29.29
C LYS A 171 25.10 -18.25 -30.73
N GLY A 172 24.43 -17.46 -31.56
CA GLY A 172 24.24 -17.72 -32.99
C GLY A 172 22.99 -18.53 -33.33
N ALA A 173 21.93 -18.48 -32.49
CA ALA A 173 20.63 -19.04 -32.85
C ALA A 173 20.11 -18.42 -34.18
N ASN A 174 19.65 -19.27 -35.11
CA ASN A 174 19.27 -18.85 -36.44
C ASN A 174 17.74 -18.66 -36.57
N LEU A 175 17.31 -17.41 -36.59
CA LEU A 175 15.90 -17.04 -36.70
C LEU A 175 15.21 -17.48 -38.01
N SER A 176 15.95 -17.65 -39.12
CA SER A 176 15.34 -18.13 -40.37
C SER A 176 14.85 -19.56 -40.22
N VAL A 177 15.67 -20.41 -39.57
CA VAL A 177 15.32 -21.79 -39.26
C VAL A 177 14.13 -21.83 -38.30
N LEU A 178 14.09 -20.95 -37.29
CA LEU A 178 12.93 -20.85 -36.39
C LEU A 178 11.65 -20.58 -37.20
N SER A 179 11.67 -19.61 -38.11
CA SER A 179 10.51 -19.26 -38.92
C SER A 179 9.99 -20.43 -39.78
N ASP A 180 10.88 -21.27 -40.29
CA ASP A 180 10.50 -22.40 -41.15
C ASP A 180 9.74 -23.49 -40.38
N PHE A 181 10.02 -23.66 -39.08
CA PHE A 181 9.44 -24.73 -38.25
C PHE A 181 8.36 -24.25 -37.25
N LEU A 182 8.29 -22.96 -36.93
CA LEU A 182 7.24 -22.38 -36.08
C LEU A 182 5.90 -22.18 -36.83
N GLY A 183 5.92 -22.21 -38.17
CA GLY A 183 4.72 -22.08 -38.99
C GLY A 183 3.89 -23.36 -39.00
N GLN A 184 2.74 -23.37 -38.28
CA GLN A 184 1.78 -24.47 -38.39
C GLN A 184 1.04 -24.41 -39.73
N SER A 185 1.50 -25.17 -40.73
CA SER A 185 0.73 -25.41 -41.95
C SER A 185 -0.52 -26.22 -41.61
N LEU A 186 -1.72 -25.68 -41.86
CA LEU A 186 -2.98 -26.41 -41.68
C LEU A 186 -3.02 -27.61 -42.62
N SER A 187 -3.41 -28.78 -42.12
CA SER A 187 -3.67 -29.95 -42.96
C SER A 187 -4.83 -29.69 -43.94
N ASP A 188 -4.93 -30.47 -45.01
CA ASP A 188 -6.01 -30.31 -45.99
C ASP A 188 -7.40 -30.46 -45.33
N GLU A 189 -7.53 -31.36 -44.35
CA GLU A 189 -8.75 -31.57 -43.56
C GLU A 189 -9.06 -30.37 -42.65
N GLN A 190 -8.04 -29.83 -41.99
CA GLN A 190 -8.16 -28.62 -41.16
C GLN A 190 -8.53 -27.39 -42.00
N GLN A 191 -7.96 -27.26 -43.22
CA GLN A 191 -8.32 -26.20 -44.16
C GLN A 191 -9.78 -26.34 -44.64
N ALA A 192 -10.23 -27.57 -44.92
CA ALA A 192 -11.61 -27.83 -45.30
C ALA A 192 -12.60 -27.49 -44.17
N LEU A 193 -12.28 -27.89 -42.94
CA LEU A 193 -13.09 -27.56 -41.76
C LEU A 193 -13.11 -26.05 -41.49
N LEU A 194 -11.98 -25.35 -41.60
CA LEU A 194 -11.91 -23.89 -41.44
C LEU A 194 -12.80 -23.18 -42.47
N LYS A 195 -12.72 -23.57 -43.74
CA LYS A 195 -13.60 -23.03 -44.80
C LYS A 195 -15.08 -23.22 -44.46
N LYS A 196 -15.45 -24.38 -43.90
CA LYS A 196 -16.82 -24.66 -43.47
C LYS A 196 -17.25 -23.76 -42.32
N LEU A 197 -16.40 -23.63 -41.28
CA LEU A 197 -16.65 -22.76 -40.13
C LEU A 197 -16.80 -21.29 -40.50
N MET A 198 -16.05 -20.81 -41.51
CA MET A 198 -16.19 -19.45 -42.03
C MET A 198 -17.55 -19.19 -42.70
N VAL A 199 -18.16 -20.22 -43.29
CA VAL A 199 -19.47 -20.11 -43.96
C VAL A 199 -20.62 -20.19 -42.96
N THR A 200 -20.47 -20.98 -41.90
CA THR A 200 -21.49 -21.23 -40.86
C THR A 200 -21.41 -20.27 -39.68
N SER A 201 -20.53 -19.27 -39.73
CA SER A 201 -20.34 -18.32 -38.63
C SER A 201 -21.49 -17.32 -38.53
N GLU A 202 -22.14 -17.27 -37.37
CA GLU A 202 -23.18 -16.32 -37.00
C GLU A 202 -22.65 -15.26 -36.04
N ARG A 203 -23.03 -14.00 -36.28
CA ARG A 203 -22.59 -12.85 -35.46
C ARG A 203 -23.71 -12.40 -34.54
N HIS A 204 -23.42 -12.27 -33.27
CA HIS A 204 -24.32 -11.78 -32.24
C HIS A 204 -23.72 -10.59 -31.51
N SER A 205 -24.58 -9.68 -31.06
CA SER A 205 -24.22 -8.64 -30.10
C SER A 205 -24.94 -8.93 -28.79
N ILE A 206 -24.18 -9.23 -27.73
CA ILE A 206 -24.71 -9.59 -26.41
C ILE A 206 -24.12 -8.63 -25.39
N ASN A 207 -24.97 -7.80 -24.76
CA ASN A 207 -24.56 -6.79 -23.77
C ASN A 207 -23.41 -5.86 -24.26
N GLY A 208 -23.35 -5.63 -25.57
CA GLY A 208 -22.34 -4.80 -26.22
C GLY A 208 -21.13 -5.57 -26.77
N VAL A 209 -20.96 -6.85 -26.42
CA VAL A 209 -19.87 -7.71 -26.89
C VAL A 209 -20.21 -8.35 -28.23
N LYS A 210 -19.30 -8.29 -29.20
CA LYS A 210 -19.41 -8.96 -30.51
C LYS A 210 -18.99 -10.42 -30.39
N VAL A 211 -19.96 -11.31 -30.44
CA VAL A 211 -19.75 -12.75 -30.32
C VAL A 211 -19.93 -13.43 -31.68
N LEU A 212 -18.93 -14.21 -32.09
CA LEU A 212 -19.01 -15.10 -33.24
C LEU A 212 -19.32 -16.52 -32.76
N ILE A 213 -20.35 -17.16 -33.32
CA ILE A 213 -20.60 -18.59 -33.11
C ILE A 213 -20.49 -19.30 -34.45
N ALA A 214 -19.60 -20.27 -34.58
CA ALA A 214 -19.47 -21.07 -35.79
C ALA A 214 -19.72 -22.55 -35.50
N THR A 215 -20.44 -23.22 -36.40
CA THR A 215 -20.83 -24.62 -36.23
C THR A 215 -20.33 -25.48 -37.38
N GLY A 216 -19.98 -26.73 -37.12
CA GLY A 216 -19.50 -27.65 -38.16
C GLY A 216 -19.77 -29.10 -37.85
N ASN A 217 -19.60 -29.96 -38.84
CA ASN A 217 -19.56 -31.40 -38.65
C ASN A 217 -18.53 -32.05 -39.58
N THR A 218 -17.94 -33.14 -39.12
CA THR A 218 -16.97 -33.99 -39.83
C THR A 218 -17.16 -35.45 -39.41
N GLU A 219 -16.99 -36.38 -40.35
CA GLU A 219 -17.13 -37.82 -40.07
C GLU A 219 -15.96 -38.36 -39.25
N GLU A 220 -14.76 -37.80 -39.44
CA GLU A 220 -13.53 -38.17 -38.74
C GLU A 220 -13.15 -37.12 -37.69
N PHE A 221 -12.47 -37.55 -36.63
CA PHE A 221 -11.91 -36.65 -35.63
C PHE A 221 -10.75 -35.83 -36.20
N ILE A 222 -10.90 -34.51 -36.20
CA ILE A 222 -9.88 -33.56 -36.66
C ILE A 222 -9.24 -32.87 -35.44
N ASP A 223 -7.97 -33.15 -35.21
CA ASP A 223 -7.19 -32.49 -34.16
C ASP A 223 -7.01 -30.98 -34.43
N GLY A 224 -6.78 -30.21 -33.36
CA GLY A 224 -6.43 -28.79 -33.48
C GLY A 224 -7.61 -27.83 -33.66
N LEU A 225 -8.82 -28.17 -33.21
CA LEU A 225 -9.97 -27.25 -33.29
C LEU A 225 -9.69 -25.89 -32.63
N ALA A 226 -8.90 -25.85 -31.55
CA ALA A 226 -8.47 -24.60 -30.92
C ALA A 226 -7.62 -23.70 -31.84
N LEU A 227 -6.77 -24.29 -32.69
CA LEU A 227 -6.02 -23.55 -33.71
C LEU A 227 -6.98 -22.93 -34.74
N LEU A 228 -7.99 -23.69 -35.18
CA LEU A 228 -9.01 -23.19 -36.10
C LEU A 228 -9.82 -22.05 -35.48
N THR A 229 -10.23 -22.18 -34.22
CA THR A 229 -10.90 -21.11 -33.47
C THR A 229 -10.04 -19.86 -33.36
N HIS A 230 -8.71 -20.01 -33.19
CA HIS A 230 -7.77 -18.88 -33.19
C HIS A 230 -7.79 -18.15 -34.53
N LYS A 231 -7.58 -18.90 -35.62
CA LYS A 231 -7.52 -18.36 -36.98
C LYS A 231 -8.83 -17.67 -37.35
N LEU A 232 -9.96 -18.23 -36.93
CA LEU A 232 -11.27 -17.61 -37.13
C LEU A 232 -11.40 -16.26 -36.38
N SER A 233 -10.89 -16.18 -35.16
CA SER A 233 -10.85 -14.93 -34.38
C SER A 233 -9.97 -13.85 -35.03
N GLU A 234 -8.81 -14.22 -35.56
CA GLU A 234 -7.93 -13.31 -36.31
C GLU A 234 -8.58 -12.76 -37.59
N LEU A 235 -9.35 -13.61 -38.28
CA LEU A 235 -10.00 -13.26 -39.55
C LEU A 235 -11.22 -12.35 -39.37
N ASP A 236 -12.07 -12.56 -38.36
CA ASP A 236 -13.36 -11.85 -38.23
C ASP A 236 -13.31 -10.59 -37.33
N LYS A 237 -12.21 -10.38 -36.59
CA LYS A 237 -12.04 -9.26 -35.63
C LYS A 237 -13.21 -9.14 -34.63
N THR A 238 -13.61 -10.24 -34.03
CA THR A 238 -14.67 -10.29 -33.00
C THR A 238 -14.09 -10.39 -31.60
N ASP A 239 -14.89 -9.99 -30.60
CA ASP A 239 -14.46 -9.89 -29.21
C ASP A 239 -14.36 -11.27 -28.55
N ALA A 240 -15.31 -12.15 -28.88
CA ALA A 240 -15.33 -13.55 -28.46
C ALA A 240 -15.79 -14.47 -29.59
N VAL A 241 -15.21 -15.67 -29.66
CA VAL A 241 -15.48 -16.70 -30.66
C VAL A 241 -15.79 -18.03 -29.97
N PHE A 242 -16.89 -18.65 -30.37
CA PHE A 242 -17.28 -19.99 -29.95
C PHE A 242 -17.43 -20.87 -31.19
N VAL A 243 -16.76 -22.01 -31.20
CA VAL A 243 -16.81 -22.97 -32.30
C VAL A 243 -17.34 -24.28 -31.76
N ALA A 244 -18.42 -24.82 -32.34
CA ALA A 244 -18.98 -26.11 -31.99
C ALA A 244 -18.93 -27.05 -33.20
N VAL A 245 -18.17 -28.13 -33.13
CA VAL A 245 -18.03 -29.11 -34.22
C VAL A 245 -18.40 -30.50 -33.77
N GLU A 246 -19.34 -31.11 -34.48
CA GLU A 246 -19.66 -32.53 -34.33
C GLU A 246 -18.58 -33.36 -35.02
N MET A 247 -17.90 -34.21 -34.25
CA MET A 247 -16.88 -35.14 -34.71
C MET A 247 -17.18 -36.51 -34.11
N GLU A 248 -17.34 -37.53 -34.95
CA GLU A 248 -17.74 -38.88 -34.51
C GLU A 248 -19.03 -38.89 -33.68
N ASP A 249 -18.99 -39.33 -32.40
CA ASP A 249 -20.15 -39.45 -31.51
C ASP A 249 -20.29 -38.27 -30.51
N ARG A 250 -19.57 -37.17 -30.72
CA ARG A 250 -19.48 -36.03 -29.79
C ARG A 250 -19.44 -34.68 -30.49
N ILE A 251 -19.90 -33.66 -29.77
CA ILE A 251 -19.72 -32.27 -30.16
C ILE A 251 -18.60 -31.65 -29.33
N HIS A 252 -17.59 -31.14 -30.02
CA HIS A 252 -16.47 -30.42 -29.43
C HIS A 252 -16.73 -28.92 -29.52
N VAL A 253 -16.73 -28.25 -28.37
CA VAL A 253 -16.90 -26.80 -28.27
C VAL A 253 -15.60 -26.17 -27.82
N VAL A 254 -15.13 -25.15 -28.54
CA VAL A 254 -13.96 -24.36 -28.17
C VAL A 254 -14.32 -22.89 -28.16
N ALA A 255 -13.95 -22.20 -27.09
CA ALA A 255 -14.20 -20.79 -26.87
C ALA A 255 -12.90 -20.01 -26.72
N ARG A 256 -12.85 -18.81 -27.28
CA ARG A 256 -11.79 -17.82 -27.06
C ARG A 256 -12.38 -16.42 -26.94
N THR A 257 -11.76 -15.58 -26.12
CA THR A 257 -12.13 -14.17 -25.95
C THR A 257 -10.90 -13.31 -25.77
N SER A 258 -10.98 -12.07 -26.23
CA SER A 258 -10.01 -11.01 -25.96
C SER A 258 -10.47 -10.06 -24.84
N LEU A 259 -11.74 -10.16 -24.41
CA LEU A 259 -12.34 -9.31 -23.39
C LEU A 259 -12.48 -10.00 -22.03
N SER A 260 -12.33 -9.21 -20.96
CA SER A 260 -12.46 -9.65 -19.57
C SER A 260 -13.91 -9.87 -19.11
N GLU A 261 -14.85 -9.27 -19.84
CA GLU A 261 -16.29 -9.31 -19.62
C GLU A 261 -16.90 -10.67 -19.98
N VAL A 262 -16.14 -11.51 -20.70
CA VAL A 262 -16.49 -12.87 -21.09
C VAL A 262 -15.56 -13.84 -20.36
N ASN A 263 -16.12 -14.72 -19.52
CA ASN A 263 -15.35 -15.78 -18.88
C ASN A 263 -15.61 -17.12 -19.58
N CYS A 264 -14.73 -17.51 -20.50
CA CYS A 264 -14.86 -18.76 -21.25
C CYS A 264 -14.87 -19.99 -20.34
N LYS A 265 -14.14 -19.98 -19.22
CA LYS A 265 -14.10 -21.09 -18.26
C LYS A 265 -15.49 -21.34 -17.68
N ASP A 266 -16.14 -20.30 -17.18
CA ASP A 266 -17.45 -20.42 -16.54
C ASP A 266 -18.52 -20.84 -17.56
N ILE A 267 -18.47 -20.27 -18.77
CA ILE A 267 -19.38 -20.61 -19.86
C ILE A 267 -19.21 -22.07 -20.29
N MET A 268 -17.97 -22.55 -20.46
CA MET A 268 -17.71 -23.94 -20.85
C MET A 268 -18.02 -24.94 -19.72
N ALA A 269 -17.92 -24.53 -18.45
CA ALA A 269 -18.27 -25.39 -17.31
C ALA A 269 -19.75 -25.83 -17.33
N CYS A 270 -20.65 -25.00 -17.87
CA CYS A 270 -22.06 -25.36 -18.08
C CYS A 270 -22.23 -26.57 -19.02
N PHE A 271 -21.26 -26.81 -19.91
CA PHE A 271 -21.24 -27.92 -20.86
C PHE A 271 -20.31 -29.07 -20.41
N GLY A 272 -19.88 -29.08 -19.14
CA GLY A 272 -18.93 -30.06 -18.61
C GLY A 272 -17.49 -29.86 -19.09
N GLY A 273 -17.17 -28.68 -19.61
CA GLY A 273 -15.84 -28.29 -20.07
C GLY A 273 -14.97 -27.65 -19.00
N GLY A 274 -13.76 -27.26 -19.40
CA GLY A 274 -12.78 -26.60 -18.55
C GLY A 274 -11.78 -25.77 -19.36
N GLY A 275 -10.94 -25.01 -18.66
CA GLY A 275 -9.92 -24.15 -19.27
C GLY A 275 -9.63 -22.90 -18.45
N HIS A 276 -9.21 -21.85 -19.15
CA HIS A 276 -8.89 -20.53 -18.62
C HIS A 276 -9.98 -19.50 -18.97
N VAL A 277 -9.92 -18.34 -18.32
CA VAL A 277 -10.89 -17.24 -18.54
C VAL A 277 -10.92 -16.80 -20.01
N ALA A 278 -9.75 -16.75 -20.67
CA ALA A 278 -9.62 -16.31 -22.06
C ALA A 278 -9.84 -17.43 -23.10
N ALA A 279 -9.71 -18.70 -22.71
CA ALA A 279 -9.81 -19.84 -23.63
C ALA A 279 -10.23 -21.11 -22.89
N ALA A 280 -11.26 -21.79 -23.37
CA ALA A 280 -11.77 -23.01 -22.75
C ALA A 280 -12.38 -23.95 -23.78
N SER A 281 -12.57 -25.22 -23.40
CA SER A 281 -13.15 -26.24 -24.27
C SER A 281 -14.08 -27.18 -23.51
N ALA A 282 -15.08 -27.73 -24.21
CA ALA A 282 -16.01 -28.73 -23.71
C ALA A 282 -16.24 -29.84 -24.76
N SER A 283 -16.58 -31.04 -24.30
CA SER A 283 -16.97 -32.15 -25.16
C SER A 283 -18.31 -32.71 -24.68
N VAL A 284 -19.33 -32.61 -25.53
CA VAL A 284 -20.71 -32.96 -25.19
C VAL A 284 -21.13 -34.21 -25.97
N LYS A 285 -21.72 -35.19 -25.29
CA LYS A 285 -22.18 -36.45 -25.89
C LYS A 285 -23.71 -36.55 -25.87
N GLY A 286 -24.29 -37.07 -26.94
CA GLY A 286 -25.72 -37.40 -27.02
C GLY A 286 -26.66 -36.20 -27.15
N LYS A 287 -26.17 -35.07 -27.66
CA LYS A 287 -26.95 -33.89 -28.03
C LYS A 287 -26.78 -33.60 -29.52
N GLU A 288 -27.80 -32.99 -30.13
CA GLU A 288 -27.70 -32.46 -31.50
C GLU A 288 -27.06 -31.07 -31.50
N LEU A 289 -26.32 -30.74 -32.57
CA LEU A 289 -25.58 -29.49 -32.70
C LEU A 289 -26.49 -28.25 -32.60
N GLU A 290 -27.70 -28.35 -33.14
CA GLU A 290 -28.69 -27.27 -33.15
C GLU A 290 -29.25 -26.98 -31.75
N GLU A 291 -29.45 -28.01 -30.94
CA GLU A 291 -29.90 -27.89 -29.55
C GLU A 291 -28.80 -27.26 -28.68
N LEU A 292 -27.56 -27.73 -28.85
CA LEU A 292 -26.39 -27.17 -28.16
C LEU A 292 -26.18 -25.69 -28.47
N ASN A 293 -26.35 -25.29 -29.74
CA ASN A 293 -26.18 -23.90 -30.15
C ASN A 293 -27.21 -22.97 -29.48
N LYS A 294 -28.48 -23.40 -29.36
CA LYS A 294 -29.53 -22.65 -28.66
C LYS A 294 -29.22 -22.50 -27.17
N GLU A 295 -28.74 -23.56 -26.54
CA GLU A 295 -28.32 -23.53 -25.13
C GLU A 295 -27.11 -22.62 -24.91
N LEU A 296 -26.10 -22.71 -25.78
CA LEU A 296 -24.93 -21.83 -25.78
C LEU A 296 -25.35 -20.36 -25.85
N LEU A 297 -26.22 -19.99 -26.80
CA LEU A 297 -26.72 -18.62 -26.93
C LEU A 297 -27.42 -18.14 -25.64
N LYS A 298 -28.17 -19.02 -24.96
CA LYS A 298 -28.83 -18.69 -23.69
C LYS A 298 -27.80 -18.45 -22.58
N VAL A 299 -26.84 -19.36 -22.43
CA VAL A 299 -25.77 -19.24 -21.42
C VAL A 299 -24.95 -17.96 -21.65
N LEU A 300 -24.65 -17.61 -22.90
CA LEU A 300 -23.93 -16.39 -23.24
C LEU A 300 -24.69 -15.13 -22.82
N LYS A 301 -26.01 -15.08 -23.02
CA LYS A 301 -26.85 -13.94 -22.57
C LYS A 301 -26.89 -13.79 -21.05
N GLU A 302 -26.75 -14.87 -20.31
CA GLU A 302 -26.78 -14.87 -18.83
C GLU A 302 -25.40 -14.57 -18.21
N ASN A 303 -24.30 -14.92 -18.89
CA ASN A 303 -22.95 -14.86 -18.32
C ASN A 303 -22.04 -13.76 -18.87
N ILE A 304 -22.35 -13.16 -20.03
CA ILE A 304 -21.58 -12.03 -20.56
C ILE A 304 -21.98 -10.76 -19.80
N ARG A 305 -21.00 -10.12 -19.14
CA ARG A 305 -21.23 -8.88 -18.40
C ARG A 305 -21.43 -7.70 -19.35
N PRO A 306 -22.22 -6.67 -18.98
CA PRO A 306 -22.36 -5.46 -19.76
C PRO A 306 -21.03 -4.70 -19.86
N MET A 307 -20.75 -4.16 -21.05
CA MET A 307 -19.61 -3.28 -21.26
C MET A 307 -19.73 -2.02 -20.41
N LYS A 308 -18.60 -1.54 -19.89
CA LYS A 308 -18.53 -0.25 -19.21
C LYS A 308 -18.94 0.88 -20.16
N THR A 309 -19.63 1.86 -19.61
CA THR A 309 -20.15 3.04 -20.31
C THR A 309 -19.37 4.30 -19.96
N ALA A 310 -19.64 5.41 -20.64
CA ALA A 310 -19.10 6.71 -20.26
C ALA A 310 -19.47 7.10 -18.81
N ARG A 311 -20.67 6.73 -18.34
CA ARG A 311 -21.14 6.96 -16.97
C ARG A 311 -20.23 6.30 -15.92
N ASP A 312 -19.70 5.13 -16.23
CA ASP A 312 -18.89 4.33 -15.31
C ASP A 312 -17.46 4.86 -15.14
N ILE A 313 -16.99 5.68 -16.09
CA ILE A 313 -15.59 6.17 -16.14
C ILE A 313 -15.48 7.69 -16.03
N MET A 314 -16.57 8.43 -16.26
CA MET A 314 -16.52 9.89 -16.29
C MET A 314 -16.23 10.48 -14.91
N SER A 315 -15.52 11.60 -14.90
CA SER A 315 -15.42 12.43 -13.71
C SER A 315 -16.74 13.20 -13.52
N SER A 316 -17.39 13.01 -12.36
CA SER A 316 -18.64 13.67 -11.99
C SER A 316 -18.66 13.99 -10.48
N PRO A 317 -19.20 15.16 -10.05
CA PRO A 317 -19.64 16.27 -10.90
C PRO A 317 -18.46 16.98 -11.56
N VAL A 318 -18.58 17.32 -12.85
CA VAL A 318 -17.50 18.00 -13.57
C VAL A 318 -17.46 19.48 -13.20
N LYS A 319 -16.25 20.00 -12.95
CA LYS A 319 -16.03 21.42 -12.71
C LYS A 319 -16.12 22.19 -14.01
N THR A 320 -16.94 23.23 -14.02
CA THR A 320 -17.17 24.07 -15.19
C THR A 320 -16.80 25.54 -14.89
N VAL A 321 -16.60 26.31 -15.94
CA VAL A 321 -16.38 27.77 -15.86
C VAL A 321 -17.38 28.49 -16.75
N TYR A 322 -17.54 29.79 -16.53
CA TYR A 322 -18.42 30.62 -17.35
C TYR A 322 -17.63 31.29 -18.49
N PRO A 323 -18.28 31.68 -19.61
CA PRO A 323 -17.64 32.41 -20.69
C PRO A 323 -16.89 33.68 -20.25
N GLU A 324 -17.40 34.34 -19.21
CA GLU A 324 -16.84 35.59 -18.67
C GLU A 324 -15.80 35.35 -17.57
N THR A 325 -15.60 34.11 -17.11
CA THR A 325 -14.54 33.76 -16.14
C THR A 325 -13.19 34.18 -16.72
N LYS A 326 -12.32 34.77 -15.90
CA LYS A 326 -10.99 35.19 -16.35
C LYS A 326 -10.08 33.99 -16.60
N ILE A 327 -9.12 34.11 -17.50
CA ILE A 327 -8.11 33.08 -17.75
C ILE A 327 -7.33 32.73 -16.48
N GLU A 328 -6.99 33.72 -15.65
CA GLU A 328 -6.30 33.50 -14.38
C GLU A 328 -7.15 32.69 -13.39
N GLU A 329 -8.45 32.99 -13.29
CA GLU A 329 -9.41 32.24 -12.47
C GLU A 329 -9.58 30.81 -13.00
N ALA A 330 -9.69 30.63 -14.32
CA ALA A 330 -9.73 29.31 -14.95
C ALA A 330 -8.43 28.52 -14.71
N SER A 331 -7.28 29.19 -14.72
CA SER A 331 -5.98 28.60 -14.36
C SER A 331 -5.95 28.12 -12.92
N GLN A 332 -6.48 28.91 -11.99
CA GLN A 332 -6.59 28.53 -10.60
C GLN A 332 -7.51 27.32 -10.42
N VAL A 333 -8.66 27.28 -11.10
CA VAL A 333 -9.55 26.09 -11.10
C VAL A 333 -8.82 24.87 -11.65
N MET A 334 -8.11 24.99 -12.78
CA MET A 334 -7.34 23.89 -13.37
C MET A 334 -6.24 23.37 -12.44
N LEU A 335 -5.46 24.27 -11.83
CA LEU A 335 -4.42 23.91 -10.87
C LEU A 335 -5.01 23.25 -9.62
N ARG A 336 -6.08 23.86 -9.07
CA ARG A 336 -6.73 23.42 -7.84
C ARG A 336 -7.25 22.00 -7.92
N TYR A 337 -7.79 21.59 -9.06
CA TYR A 337 -8.37 20.24 -9.22
C TYR A 337 -7.53 19.32 -10.10
N GLY A 338 -6.30 19.72 -10.45
CA GLY A 338 -5.45 18.96 -11.39
C GLY A 338 -6.10 18.74 -12.75
N HIS A 339 -7.08 19.57 -13.12
CA HIS A 339 -7.80 19.46 -14.37
C HIS A 339 -6.98 20.08 -15.48
N THR A 340 -6.79 19.31 -16.54
CA THR A 340 -6.02 19.76 -17.70
C THR A 340 -6.91 20.43 -18.76
N GLY A 341 -8.21 20.58 -18.47
CA GLY A 341 -9.19 21.39 -19.21
C GLY A 341 -10.57 21.36 -18.57
N LEU A 342 -11.41 22.34 -18.91
CA LEU A 342 -12.69 22.61 -18.25
C LEU A 342 -13.79 22.85 -19.30
N PRO A 343 -14.98 22.25 -19.15
CA PRO A 343 -16.16 22.66 -19.87
C PRO A 343 -16.56 24.10 -19.51
N VAL A 344 -16.88 24.89 -20.53
CA VAL A 344 -17.41 26.25 -20.40
C VAL A 344 -18.92 26.18 -20.59
N VAL A 345 -19.68 26.67 -19.62
CA VAL A 345 -21.15 26.55 -19.59
C VAL A 345 -21.86 27.88 -19.44
N ARG A 346 -23.06 28.02 -20.01
CA ARG A 346 -24.03 29.06 -19.64
C ARG A 346 -25.15 28.42 -18.85
N GLY A 347 -25.14 28.61 -17.52
CA GLY A 347 -26.00 27.82 -16.63
C GLY A 347 -25.51 26.37 -16.59
N LEU A 348 -26.26 25.45 -17.21
CA LEU A 348 -25.89 24.03 -17.33
C LEU A 348 -25.58 23.60 -18.78
N GLU A 349 -25.83 24.48 -19.76
CA GLU A 349 -25.61 24.20 -21.18
C GLU A 349 -24.15 24.40 -21.56
N LEU A 350 -23.59 23.44 -22.30
CA LEU A 350 -22.22 23.50 -22.80
C LEU A 350 -22.10 24.51 -23.95
N VAL A 351 -21.18 25.45 -23.82
CA VAL A 351 -20.90 26.48 -24.86
C VAL A 351 -19.45 26.48 -25.34
N GLY A 352 -18.58 25.71 -24.71
CA GLY A 352 -17.18 25.56 -25.13
C GLY A 352 -16.37 24.67 -24.20
N VAL A 353 -15.09 24.46 -24.51
CA VAL A 353 -14.10 23.83 -23.64
C VAL A 353 -12.81 24.64 -23.70
N VAL A 354 -12.18 24.85 -22.55
CA VAL A 354 -10.86 25.51 -22.45
C VAL A 354 -9.84 24.52 -21.94
N SER A 355 -8.69 24.38 -22.61
CA SER A 355 -7.61 23.48 -22.17
C SER A 355 -6.55 24.21 -21.35
N ARG A 356 -5.81 23.46 -20.53
CA ARG A 356 -4.66 23.98 -19.77
C ARG A 356 -3.62 24.64 -20.67
N ARG A 357 -3.41 24.09 -21.87
CA ARG A 357 -2.49 24.66 -22.86
C ARG A 357 -2.96 26.04 -23.34
N ASP A 358 -4.27 26.24 -23.52
CA ASP A 358 -4.83 27.52 -23.94
C ASP A 358 -4.68 28.56 -22.82
N VAL A 359 -4.97 28.15 -21.59
CA VAL A 359 -4.82 28.97 -20.38
C VAL A 359 -3.36 29.35 -20.13
N GLU A 360 -2.43 28.39 -20.14
CA GLU A 360 -1.00 28.64 -19.91
C GLU A 360 -0.39 29.54 -20.98
N LYS A 361 -0.76 29.36 -22.26
CA LYS A 361 -0.34 30.26 -23.33
C LYS A 361 -0.87 31.68 -23.10
N ALA A 362 -2.15 31.82 -22.76
CA ALA A 362 -2.74 33.13 -22.47
C ALA A 362 -2.05 33.79 -21.26
N MET A 363 -1.77 33.04 -20.18
CA MET A 363 -1.03 33.52 -19.02
C MET A 363 0.40 33.96 -19.37
N HIS A 364 1.12 33.17 -20.17
CA HIS A 364 2.48 33.51 -20.63
C HIS A 364 2.53 34.80 -21.45
N HIS A 365 1.45 35.11 -22.18
CA HIS A 365 1.31 36.36 -22.94
C HIS A 365 0.69 37.51 -22.13
N GLY A 366 0.53 37.38 -20.81
CA GLY A 366 -0.02 38.43 -19.94
C GLY A 366 -1.53 38.64 -20.06
N LEU A 367 -2.26 37.67 -20.63
CA LEU A 367 -3.69 37.75 -20.93
C LEU A 367 -4.56 37.14 -19.81
N GLY A 368 -4.05 37.03 -18.58
CA GLY A 368 -4.77 36.45 -17.45
C GLY A 368 -6.10 37.13 -17.13
N HIS A 369 -6.21 38.44 -17.41
CA HIS A 369 -7.43 39.24 -17.22
C HIS A 369 -8.50 39.02 -18.29
N ALA A 370 -8.15 38.41 -19.43
CA ALA A 370 -9.07 38.21 -20.54
C ALA A 370 -10.09 37.09 -20.22
N PRO A 371 -11.30 37.15 -20.80
CA PRO A 371 -12.33 36.15 -20.52
C PRO A 371 -12.06 34.85 -21.27
N VAL A 372 -12.42 33.72 -20.66
CA VAL A 372 -12.27 32.36 -21.21
C VAL A 372 -12.89 32.24 -22.60
N LYS A 373 -14.03 32.90 -22.87
CA LYS A 373 -14.69 32.87 -24.19
C LYS A 373 -13.81 33.31 -25.36
N ALA A 374 -12.75 34.07 -25.12
CA ALA A 374 -11.83 34.51 -26.16
C ALA A 374 -10.82 33.44 -26.58
N TYR A 375 -10.61 32.40 -25.75
CA TYR A 375 -9.60 31.35 -25.97
C TYR A 375 -10.17 29.93 -25.92
N MET A 376 -11.44 29.76 -25.53
CA MET A 376 -12.10 28.47 -25.52
C MET A 376 -12.33 27.96 -26.95
N ASN A 377 -12.34 26.64 -27.11
CA ASN A 377 -12.86 26.00 -28.31
C ASN A 377 -14.39 25.91 -28.21
N VAL A 378 -15.09 26.41 -29.23
CA VAL A 378 -16.56 26.44 -29.30
C VAL A 378 -17.11 25.18 -29.99
N ASN A 379 -16.33 24.57 -30.86
CA ASN A 379 -16.71 23.33 -31.55
C ASN A 379 -16.30 22.13 -30.67
N VAL A 380 -17.18 21.80 -29.74
CA VAL A 380 -16.95 20.73 -28.78
C VAL A 380 -17.72 19.49 -29.20
N HIS A 381 -17.01 18.38 -29.35
CA HIS A 381 -17.68 17.08 -29.49
C HIS A 381 -18.12 16.60 -28.11
N THR A 382 -19.31 16.03 -28.04
CA THR A 382 -19.94 15.55 -26.80
C THR A 382 -20.42 14.13 -26.96
N THR A 383 -20.68 13.45 -25.85
CA THR A 383 -21.29 12.11 -25.85
C THR A 383 -22.40 11.98 -24.80
N SER A 384 -23.24 10.94 -24.91
CA SER A 384 -24.19 10.55 -23.87
C SER A 384 -23.52 9.70 -22.77
N ALA A 385 -24.13 9.63 -21.59
CA ALA A 385 -23.59 8.87 -20.46
C ALA A 385 -23.64 7.35 -20.69
N ASP A 386 -24.62 6.86 -21.44
CA ASP A 386 -24.84 5.42 -21.63
C ASP A 386 -24.07 4.85 -22.84
N ILE A 387 -23.26 5.66 -23.51
CA ILE A 387 -22.44 5.20 -24.63
C ILE A 387 -21.40 4.17 -24.13
N PRO A 388 -21.14 3.06 -24.85
CA PRO A 388 -20.09 2.12 -24.47
C PRO A 388 -18.69 2.74 -24.57
N LEU A 389 -17.78 2.33 -23.66
CA LEU A 389 -16.39 2.82 -23.59
C LEU A 389 -15.63 2.68 -24.92
N SER A 390 -15.84 1.60 -25.68
CA SER A 390 -15.21 1.40 -26.99
C SER A 390 -15.59 2.51 -27.98
N GLN A 391 -16.84 2.96 -27.98
CA GLN A 391 -17.26 4.07 -28.83
C GLN A 391 -16.74 5.42 -28.32
N VAL A 392 -16.57 5.60 -27.00
CA VAL A 392 -15.89 6.79 -26.46
C VAL A 392 -14.46 6.86 -26.98
N GLN A 393 -13.76 5.71 -27.01
CA GLN A 393 -12.42 5.60 -27.56
C GLN A 393 -12.40 5.95 -29.05
N ASP A 394 -13.30 5.39 -29.85
CA ASP A 394 -13.42 5.69 -31.28
C ASP A 394 -13.60 7.19 -31.52
N LEU A 395 -14.51 7.84 -30.79
CA LEU A 395 -14.72 9.29 -30.86
C LEU A 395 -13.45 10.08 -30.50
N MET A 396 -12.71 9.65 -29.48
CA MET A 396 -11.47 10.31 -29.08
C MET A 396 -10.35 10.17 -30.12
N ILE A 397 -10.28 9.04 -30.83
CA ILE A 397 -9.29 8.76 -31.87
C ILE A 397 -9.67 9.50 -33.16
N GLU A 398 -10.91 9.34 -33.62
CA GLU A 398 -11.41 9.91 -34.88
C GLU A 398 -11.26 11.42 -34.91
N PHE A 399 -11.63 12.09 -33.81
CA PHE A 399 -11.59 13.55 -33.73
C PHE A 399 -10.32 14.10 -33.05
N ASP A 400 -9.34 13.25 -32.71
CA ASP A 400 -8.13 13.59 -31.94
C ASP A 400 -8.42 14.43 -30.68
N ILE A 401 -9.39 13.99 -29.89
CA ILE A 401 -9.86 14.74 -28.71
C ILE A 401 -9.29 14.15 -27.42
N GLY A 402 -8.72 15.01 -26.58
CA GLY A 402 -8.18 14.63 -25.28
C GLY A 402 -9.22 14.44 -24.17
N ARG A 403 -10.37 15.10 -24.29
CA ARG A 403 -11.47 15.05 -23.32
C ARG A 403 -12.82 15.23 -23.99
N LEU A 404 -13.78 14.40 -23.61
CA LEU A 404 -15.11 14.35 -24.17
C LEU A 404 -16.14 14.69 -23.08
N PRO A 405 -16.76 15.88 -23.11
CA PRO A 405 -17.86 16.22 -22.22
C PRO A 405 -19.05 15.26 -22.43
N VAL A 406 -19.59 14.78 -21.32
CA VAL A 406 -20.77 13.92 -21.28
C VAL A 406 -21.98 14.80 -21.01
N VAL A 407 -22.98 14.72 -21.88
CA VAL A 407 -24.15 15.60 -21.89
C VAL A 407 -25.43 14.75 -21.88
N GLU A 408 -26.35 15.07 -20.98
CA GLU A 408 -27.73 14.53 -20.94
C GLU A 408 -28.71 15.70 -21.03
N ASP A 409 -29.71 15.62 -21.90
CA ASP A 409 -30.72 16.68 -22.11
C ASP A 409 -30.13 18.09 -22.30
N GLY A 410 -29.00 18.18 -22.99
CA GLY A 410 -28.27 19.45 -23.23
C GLY A 410 -27.45 19.96 -22.05
N ARG A 411 -27.42 19.24 -20.91
CA ARG A 411 -26.70 19.60 -19.70
C ARG A 411 -25.45 18.76 -19.50
N VAL A 412 -24.34 19.39 -19.10
CA VAL A 412 -23.10 18.67 -18.80
C VAL A 412 -23.24 17.88 -17.50
N VAL A 413 -23.13 16.55 -17.57
CA VAL A 413 -23.22 15.64 -16.42
C VAL A 413 -21.86 15.06 -16.02
N GLY A 414 -20.87 15.13 -16.90
CA GLY A 414 -19.52 14.66 -16.63
C GLY A 414 -18.53 14.98 -17.75
N ILE A 415 -17.30 14.51 -17.61
CA ILE A 415 -16.28 14.55 -18.65
C ILE A 415 -15.45 13.27 -18.61
N VAL A 416 -15.14 12.71 -19.77
CA VAL A 416 -14.22 11.58 -19.92
C VAL A 416 -12.91 12.10 -20.49
N SER A 417 -11.77 11.77 -19.88
CA SER A 417 -10.45 12.06 -20.44
C SER A 417 -9.80 10.83 -21.06
N ARG A 418 -8.79 11.03 -21.93
CA ARG A 418 -7.96 9.92 -22.45
C ARG A 418 -7.40 9.05 -21.32
N SER A 419 -7.01 9.66 -20.20
CA SER A 419 -6.52 8.92 -19.03
C SER A 419 -7.59 8.05 -18.39
N ASP A 420 -8.86 8.47 -18.39
CA ASP A 420 -9.97 7.67 -17.86
C ASP A 420 -10.27 6.47 -18.78
N VAL A 421 -10.22 6.69 -20.10
CA VAL A 421 -10.34 5.63 -21.12
C VAL A 421 -9.19 4.63 -21.00
N LEU A 422 -7.94 5.10 -21.00
CA LEU A 422 -6.75 4.24 -20.93
C LEU A 422 -6.69 3.45 -19.62
N ARG A 423 -6.98 4.08 -18.46
CA ARG A 423 -7.04 3.38 -17.17
C ARG A 423 -8.08 2.26 -17.16
N THR A 424 -9.17 2.44 -17.90
CA THR A 424 -10.26 1.46 -17.93
C THR A 424 -9.99 0.33 -18.92
N LEU A 425 -9.43 0.64 -20.09
CA LEU A 425 -9.09 -0.33 -21.14
C LEU A 425 -7.87 -1.18 -20.78
N HIS A 426 -6.95 -0.59 -20.05
CA HIS A 426 -5.76 -1.26 -19.60
C HIS A 426 -5.62 -1.05 -18.11
N ALA A 427 -6.04 -2.05 -17.34
CA ALA A 427 -5.62 -2.15 -15.94
C ALA A 427 -4.08 -2.09 -15.80
N ASP A 428 -3.35 -2.37 -16.90
CA ASP A 428 -1.88 -2.45 -16.97
C ASP A 428 -1.18 -1.29 -17.71
N PHE A 429 -1.89 -0.30 -18.30
CA PHE A 429 -1.25 0.83 -19.01
C PHE A 429 -0.83 1.88 -17.99
N GLN A 430 0.33 1.63 -17.40
CA GLN A 430 1.02 2.57 -16.53
C GLN A 430 1.55 3.73 -17.36
N ASP A 431 1.09 4.95 -17.05
CA ASP A 431 1.93 6.13 -17.22
C ASP A 431 3.27 5.87 -16.51
N ARG A 432 4.39 6.32 -17.09
CA ARG A 432 5.74 6.24 -16.48
C ARG A 432 5.89 7.04 -15.16
N TYR A 433 4.79 7.56 -14.63
CA TYR A 433 4.61 7.97 -13.24
C TYR A 433 3.31 7.31 -12.77
N TYR A 434 3.36 6.58 -11.66
CA TYR A 434 2.28 5.78 -11.03
C TYR A 434 2.26 4.29 -11.39
N THR A 435 3.03 3.57 -10.55
CA THR A 435 3.28 2.14 -10.47
C THR A 435 2.03 1.28 -10.24
N MET A 436 2.01 0.12 -10.93
CA MET A 436 1.48 -1.22 -10.60
C MET A 436 0.11 -1.36 -9.91
N TYR A 437 -0.91 -1.70 -10.71
CA TYR A 437 -2.04 -2.58 -10.33
C TYR A 437 -1.62 -4.06 -10.56
N ASN A 438 -2.24 -5.12 -10.06
CA ASN A 438 -3.55 -5.37 -9.44
C ASN A 438 -3.49 -6.74 -8.72
N GLU A 439 -4.35 -6.99 -7.71
CA GLU A 439 -4.85 -8.35 -7.44
C GLU A 439 -6.33 -8.29 -7.01
N GLY A 440 -7.20 -8.87 -7.85
CA GLY A 440 -8.64 -8.88 -7.68
C GLY A 440 -9.14 -9.88 -6.64
N THR A 441 -10.36 -9.60 -6.16
CA THR A 441 -11.33 -10.47 -5.44
C THR A 441 -10.92 -11.09 -4.10
N THR A 442 -9.62 -11.27 -3.82
CA THR A 442 -9.12 -11.79 -2.54
C THR A 442 -8.88 -10.68 -1.50
N SER A 443 -8.80 -9.43 -1.96
CA SER A 443 -8.46 -8.26 -1.13
C SER A 443 -9.56 -7.88 -0.14
N SER A 444 -10.83 -7.86 -0.54
CA SER A 444 -11.95 -7.45 0.32
C SER A 444 -12.16 -8.37 1.53
N VAL A 445 -11.98 -9.69 1.34
CA VAL A 445 -12.05 -10.67 2.44
C VAL A 445 -10.90 -10.48 3.43
N ARG A 446 -9.71 -10.11 2.94
CA ARG A 446 -8.51 -9.91 3.76
C ARG A 446 -8.67 -8.76 4.75
N TYR A 447 -9.02 -7.56 4.29
CA TYR A 447 -9.11 -6.39 5.17
C TYR A 447 -10.32 -6.44 6.10
N LYS A 448 -11.44 -7.04 5.66
CA LYS A 448 -12.58 -7.31 6.54
C LYS A 448 -12.19 -8.18 7.75
N ASN A 449 -11.32 -9.17 7.56
CA ASN A 449 -10.82 -10.00 8.65
C ASN A 449 -9.77 -9.27 9.50
N MET A 450 -8.94 -8.43 8.90
CA MET A 450 -7.97 -7.60 9.65
C MET A 450 -8.66 -6.58 10.55
N MET A 451 -9.69 -5.88 10.04
CA MET A 451 -10.52 -4.99 10.86
C MET A 451 -11.13 -5.71 12.05
N LYS A 452 -11.61 -6.95 11.88
CA LYS A 452 -12.15 -7.77 12.98
C LYS A 452 -11.12 -8.16 14.04
N ARG A 453 -9.85 -8.24 13.66
CA ARG A 453 -8.75 -8.60 14.55
C ARG A 453 -8.25 -7.40 15.35
N VAL A 454 -8.17 -6.23 14.71
CA VAL A 454 -7.58 -5.01 15.30
C VAL A 454 -8.62 -4.14 16.00
N LEU A 455 -9.80 -3.96 15.41
CA LEU A 455 -10.80 -3.04 15.95
C LEU A 455 -11.73 -3.74 16.95
N PRO A 456 -12.10 -3.06 18.06
CA PRO A 456 -13.10 -3.55 18.99
C PRO A 456 -14.45 -3.83 18.30
N LYS A 457 -15.16 -4.88 18.75
CA LYS A 457 -16.46 -5.29 18.19
C LYS A 457 -17.50 -4.15 18.17
N ASN A 458 -17.50 -3.30 19.18
CA ASN A 458 -18.38 -2.13 19.25
C ASN A 458 -18.08 -1.11 18.14
N VAL A 459 -16.80 -0.87 17.83
CA VAL A 459 -16.38 0.05 16.77
C VAL A 459 -16.81 -0.51 15.41
N ILE A 460 -16.56 -1.80 15.15
CA ILE A 460 -16.96 -2.46 13.90
C ILE A 460 -18.47 -2.35 13.67
N ASN A 461 -19.27 -2.56 14.72
CA ASN A 461 -20.73 -2.44 14.60
C ASN A 461 -21.14 -1.01 14.26
N ILE A 462 -20.46 0.00 14.80
CA ILE A 462 -20.73 1.41 14.46
C ILE A 462 -20.32 1.69 13.01
N LEU A 463 -19.14 1.24 12.56
CA LEU A 463 -18.69 1.42 11.17
C LEU A 463 -19.68 0.83 10.16
N ARG A 464 -20.26 -0.34 10.45
CA ARG A 464 -21.33 -0.93 9.62
C ARG A 464 -22.60 -0.06 9.61
N GLN A 465 -23.03 0.44 10.76
CA GLN A 465 -24.20 1.32 10.85
C GLN A 465 -24.01 2.63 10.11
N VAL A 466 -22.79 3.18 10.11
CA VAL A 466 -22.44 4.38 9.34
C VAL A 466 -22.55 4.11 7.85
N GLY A 467 -22.04 2.97 7.37
CA GLY A 467 -22.18 2.55 5.97
C GLY A 467 -23.63 2.39 5.51
N GLU A 468 -24.47 1.74 6.33
CA GLU A 468 -25.91 1.60 6.06
C GLU A 468 -26.61 2.96 6.00
N LEU A 469 -26.30 3.86 6.94
CA LEU A 469 -26.89 5.20 6.99
C LEU A 469 -26.43 6.07 5.82
N ALA A 470 -25.15 5.99 5.44
CA ALA A 470 -24.64 6.68 4.26
C ALA A 470 -25.35 6.20 2.98
N GLN A 471 -25.62 4.89 2.85
CA GLN A 471 -26.38 4.35 1.73
C GLN A 471 -27.82 4.88 1.68
N GLU A 472 -28.51 4.97 2.83
CA GLU A 472 -29.85 5.58 2.94
C GLU A 472 -29.86 7.04 2.48
N MET A 473 -28.76 7.77 2.73
CA MET A 473 -28.58 9.18 2.38
C MET A 473 -27.95 9.40 0.99
N ASN A 474 -27.69 8.33 0.22
CA ASN A 474 -26.99 8.36 -1.07
C ASN A 474 -25.58 9.01 -1.01
N TYR A 475 -24.90 8.82 0.12
CA TYR A 475 -23.50 9.23 0.34
C TYR A 475 -22.57 8.02 0.26
N LYS A 476 -21.28 8.27 0.08
CA LYS A 476 -20.24 7.25 0.27
C LYS A 476 -19.40 7.56 1.49
N VAL A 477 -18.97 6.53 2.20
CA VAL A 477 -18.18 6.69 3.42
C VAL A 477 -17.05 5.67 3.50
N TYR A 478 -15.90 6.16 3.93
CA TYR A 478 -14.66 5.41 3.99
C TYR A 478 -13.96 5.64 5.33
N ALA A 479 -13.36 4.62 5.92
CA ALA A 479 -12.36 4.81 6.97
C ALA A 479 -11.03 5.19 6.31
N GLY A 480 -10.43 6.32 6.64
CA GLY A 480 -9.28 6.85 5.89
C GLY A 480 -8.13 7.32 6.77
N GLY A 481 -6.91 7.28 6.25
CA GLY A 481 -5.75 7.82 6.95
C GLY A 481 -5.04 6.83 7.87
N GLY A 482 -4.66 7.32 9.06
CA GLY A 482 -3.83 6.58 10.01
C GLY A 482 -4.45 5.26 10.46
N ILE A 483 -5.79 5.21 10.60
CA ILE A 483 -6.49 3.98 10.96
C ILE A 483 -6.25 2.84 9.95
N VAL A 484 -6.16 3.14 8.66
CA VAL A 484 -5.95 2.12 7.61
C VAL A 484 -4.53 1.57 7.69
N ARG A 485 -3.53 2.45 7.82
CA ARG A 485 -2.14 2.06 8.05
C ARG A 485 -2.02 1.18 9.29
N ASP A 486 -2.63 1.59 10.40
CA ASP A 486 -2.51 0.90 11.68
C ASP A 486 -3.25 -0.46 11.65
N ILE A 487 -4.38 -0.58 10.94
CA ILE A 487 -5.01 -1.88 10.65
C ILE A 487 -4.05 -2.80 9.89
N ILE A 488 -3.33 -2.29 8.89
CA ILE A 488 -2.39 -3.10 8.10
C ILE A 488 -1.17 -3.51 8.93
N LEU A 489 -0.66 -2.62 9.78
CA LEU A 489 0.43 -2.87 10.73
C LEU A 489 0.01 -3.69 11.96
N ASN A 490 -1.29 -4.00 12.09
CA ASN A 490 -1.87 -4.69 13.25
C ASN A 490 -1.58 -3.98 14.58
N VAL A 491 -1.67 -2.65 14.57
CA VAL A 491 -1.55 -1.76 15.73
C VAL A 491 -2.95 -1.33 16.15
N GLU A 492 -3.27 -1.44 17.43
CA GLU A 492 -4.55 -0.94 17.95
C GLU A 492 -4.57 0.59 17.90
N ASN A 493 -5.43 1.15 17.04
CA ASN A 493 -5.74 2.57 17.00
C ASN A 493 -7.25 2.77 17.16
N LEU A 494 -7.65 3.62 18.12
CA LEU A 494 -9.03 3.93 18.44
C LEU A 494 -9.50 5.27 17.85
N ASP A 495 -8.61 6.02 17.19
CA ASP A 495 -8.95 7.23 16.46
C ASP A 495 -9.54 6.83 15.10
N VAL A 496 -10.86 6.90 15.03
CA VAL A 496 -11.63 6.52 13.84
C VAL A 496 -11.90 7.76 13.00
N ASP A 497 -11.10 7.93 11.95
CA ASP A 497 -11.26 8.97 10.94
C ASP A 497 -12.10 8.46 9.77
N LEU A 498 -13.23 9.11 9.52
CA LEU A 498 -14.15 8.82 8.43
C LEU A 498 -14.15 9.94 7.38
N ILE A 499 -14.00 9.54 6.11
CA ILE A 499 -14.11 10.41 4.95
C ILE A 499 -15.48 10.18 4.31
N VAL A 500 -16.25 11.25 4.12
CA VAL A 500 -17.62 11.19 3.57
C VAL A 500 -17.68 11.92 2.23
N GLU A 501 -18.00 11.22 1.15
CA GLU A 501 -18.43 11.84 -0.10
C GLU A 501 -19.91 12.23 0.03
N GLY A 502 -20.15 13.41 0.61
CA GLY A 502 -21.46 13.92 1.03
C GLY A 502 -21.33 14.93 2.17
N ASP A 503 -22.42 15.24 2.85
CA ASP A 503 -22.39 16.10 4.04
C ASP A 503 -22.07 15.27 5.30
N ALA A 504 -20.82 15.39 5.79
CA ALA A 504 -20.37 14.70 6.99
C ALA A 504 -21.08 15.18 8.25
N ILE A 505 -21.51 16.44 8.30
CA ILE A 505 -22.21 17.02 9.46
C ILE A 505 -23.62 16.44 9.54
N GLU A 506 -24.29 16.30 8.39
CA GLU A 506 -25.60 15.68 8.31
C GLU A 506 -25.53 14.20 8.70
N LEU A 507 -24.57 13.45 8.15
CA LEU A 507 -24.34 12.04 8.48
C LEU A 507 -24.00 11.86 9.97
N ALA A 508 -23.18 12.75 10.55
CA ALA A 508 -22.82 12.71 11.97
C ALA A 508 -24.03 12.95 12.89
N LYS A 509 -24.94 13.87 12.52
CA LYS A 509 -26.19 14.10 13.26
C LYS A 509 -27.09 12.87 13.23
N ALA A 510 -27.31 12.32 12.04
CA ALA A 510 -28.13 11.12 11.85
C ALA A 510 -27.53 9.91 12.62
N LEU A 511 -26.20 9.78 12.63
CA LEU A 511 -25.49 8.76 13.42
C LEU A 511 -25.68 8.97 14.92
N GLY A 512 -25.56 10.21 15.41
CA GLY A 512 -25.78 10.56 16.81
C GLY A 512 -27.18 10.16 17.32
N ASP A 513 -28.20 10.40 16.49
CA ASP A 513 -29.59 10.02 16.77
C ASP A 513 -29.77 8.50 16.79
N LYS A 514 -29.26 7.80 15.76
CA LYS A 514 -29.31 6.32 15.64
C LYS A 514 -28.59 5.61 16.79
N LEU A 515 -27.55 6.24 17.34
CA LEU A 515 -26.79 5.74 18.50
C LEU A 515 -27.41 6.09 19.87
N GLY A 516 -28.63 6.66 19.90
CA GLY A 516 -29.39 6.94 21.12
C GLY A 516 -29.18 8.33 21.70
N GLY A 517 -29.06 9.37 20.85
CA GLY A 517 -28.95 10.77 21.27
C GLY A 517 -27.55 11.15 21.79
N LYS A 518 -26.50 10.60 21.17
CA LYS A 518 -25.12 10.90 21.57
C LYS A 518 -24.72 12.32 21.19
N LYS A 519 -23.78 12.91 21.94
CA LYS A 519 -23.29 14.27 21.67
C LYS A 519 -22.55 14.30 20.33
N VAL A 520 -22.95 15.22 19.48
CA VAL A 520 -22.31 15.55 18.20
C VAL A 520 -21.73 16.95 18.31
N ARG A 521 -20.46 17.12 17.93
CA ARG A 521 -19.81 18.42 17.75
C ARG A 521 -19.66 18.67 16.26
N THR A 522 -19.90 19.90 15.83
CA THR A 522 -19.88 20.25 14.41
C THR A 522 -19.00 21.47 14.20
N TYR A 523 -18.17 21.44 13.17
CA TYR A 523 -17.31 22.53 12.77
C TYR A 523 -17.60 22.91 11.31
N PRO A 524 -18.64 23.73 11.05
CA PRO A 524 -19.12 24.01 9.70
C PRO A 524 -18.07 24.60 8.76
N LYS A 525 -17.13 25.41 9.29
CA LYS A 525 -16.05 26.02 8.50
C LYS A 525 -15.13 25.01 7.80
N PHE A 526 -15.01 23.80 8.36
CA PHE A 526 -14.10 22.77 7.86
C PHE A 526 -14.83 21.55 7.28
N GLY A 527 -16.17 21.54 7.33
CA GLY A 527 -16.98 20.40 6.93
C GLY A 527 -16.72 19.16 7.79
N THR A 528 -16.42 19.34 9.08
CA THR A 528 -16.10 18.23 9.99
C THR A 528 -17.09 18.15 11.16
N ALA A 529 -17.28 16.95 11.69
CA ALA A 529 -18.08 16.67 12.87
C ALA A 529 -17.48 15.52 13.68
N GLU A 530 -17.70 15.54 15.00
CA GLU A 530 -17.24 14.50 15.93
C GLU A 530 -18.45 13.88 16.62
N VAL A 531 -18.53 12.55 16.71
CA VAL A 531 -19.60 11.82 17.39
C VAL A 531 -19.03 11.05 18.58
N SER A 532 -19.52 11.35 19.78
CA SER A 532 -19.08 10.67 21.01
C SER A 532 -19.54 9.21 21.08
N LEU A 533 -18.76 8.35 21.75
CA LEU A 533 -19.05 6.94 22.01
C LEU A 533 -19.32 6.66 23.49
N LYS A 534 -19.92 5.50 23.82
CA LYS A 534 -20.33 5.15 25.20
C LYS A 534 -19.14 4.99 26.17
N ASN A 535 -17.96 4.66 25.63
CA ASN A 535 -16.69 4.53 26.34
C ASN A 535 -15.92 5.86 26.45
N GLY A 536 -16.47 6.98 25.95
CA GLY A 536 -15.83 8.31 26.01
C GLY A 536 -14.89 8.64 24.84
N SER A 537 -14.67 7.72 23.89
CA SER A 537 -13.93 8.03 22.65
C SER A 537 -14.82 8.73 21.62
N TRP A 538 -14.21 9.29 20.57
CA TRP A 538 -14.89 10.04 19.51
C TRP A 538 -14.64 9.39 18.15
N ILE A 539 -15.59 9.57 17.24
CA ILE A 539 -15.44 9.25 15.81
C ILE A 539 -15.45 10.57 15.06
N ASP A 540 -14.45 10.79 14.23
CA ASP A 540 -14.30 12.00 13.44
C ASP A 540 -14.83 11.75 12.03
N LEU A 541 -15.70 12.63 11.55
CA LEU A 541 -16.27 12.60 10.21
C LEU A 541 -15.86 13.88 9.50
N ALA A 542 -15.25 13.74 8.33
CA ALA A 542 -14.86 14.83 7.47
C ALA A 542 -15.47 14.67 6.08
N THR A 543 -16.09 15.73 5.57
CA THR A 543 -16.49 15.77 4.16
C THR A 543 -15.24 15.73 3.30
N ALA A 544 -15.22 14.80 2.34
CA ALA A 544 -14.15 14.65 1.36
C ALA A 544 -13.93 16.00 0.66
N ARG A 545 -12.68 16.48 0.70
CA ARG A 545 -12.37 17.85 0.28
C ARG A 545 -11.06 17.95 -0.48
N VAL A 546 -10.97 18.95 -1.33
CA VAL A 546 -9.71 19.43 -1.91
C VAL A 546 -9.21 20.58 -1.05
N GLU A 547 -7.93 20.57 -0.71
CA GLU A 547 -7.26 21.66 -0.01
C GLU A 547 -6.46 22.49 -1.00
N PHE A 548 -6.58 23.82 -0.91
CA PHE A 548 -5.80 24.75 -1.71
C PHE A 548 -5.06 25.73 -0.81
N TYR A 549 -3.76 25.87 -1.07
CA TYR A 549 -2.85 26.77 -0.36
C TYR A 549 -2.59 28.00 -1.25
N GLU A 550 -3.04 29.17 -0.80
CA GLU A 550 -2.87 30.42 -1.56
C GLU A 550 -1.38 30.79 -1.74
N TYR A 551 -0.55 30.45 -0.75
CA TYR A 551 0.90 30.56 -0.77
C TYR A 551 1.52 29.47 0.13
N PRO A 552 2.81 29.14 -0.04
CA PRO A 552 3.50 28.15 0.78
C PRO A 552 3.31 28.39 2.29
N ALA A 553 2.99 27.34 3.05
CA ALA A 553 2.72 27.36 4.50
C ALA A 553 1.43 28.07 4.96
N ALA A 554 0.54 28.53 4.06
CA ALA A 554 -0.76 29.08 4.42
C ALA A 554 -1.72 28.01 5.02
N LEU A 555 -2.80 28.45 5.68
CA LEU A 555 -3.91 27.55 6.00
C LEU A 555 -4.70 27.23 4.71
N PRO A 556 -5.12 25.98 4.49
CA PRO A 556 -5.81 25.63 3.25
C PRO A 556 -7.27 26.12 3.25
N THR A 557 -7.77 26.43 2.06
CA THR A 557 -9.21 26.59 1.79
C THR A 557 -9.81 25.24 1.34
N VAL A 558 -11.03 24.93 1.80
CA VAL A 558 -11.66 23.61 1.62
C VAL A 558 -12.88 23.66 0.71
N GLU A 559 -13.00 22.68 -0.19
CA GLU A 559 -14.19 22.48 -1.04
C GLU A 559 -14.51 21.00 -1.23
N THR A 560 -15.79 20.66 -1.36
CA THR A 560 -16.27 19.28 -1.49
C THR A 560 -15.73 18.59 -2.75
N SER A 561 -15.32 17.33 -2.60
CA SER A 561 -14.69 16.53 -3.66
C SER A 561 -14.86 15.02 -3.42
N SER A 562 -14.24 14.20 -4.28
CA SER A 562 -14.16 12.74 -4.15
C SER A 562 -13.08 12.30 -3.15
N VAL A 563 -13.19 11.07 -2.64
CA VAL A 563 -12.20 10.39 -1.78
C VAL A 563 -10.80 10.40 -2.40
N LYS A 564 -10.67 10.23 -3.72
CA LYS A 564 -9.36 10.28 -4.40
C LYS A 564 -8.63 11.60 -4.18
N HIS A 565 -9.33 12.72 -4.33
CA HIS A 565 -8.76 14.05 -4.13
C HIS A 565 -8.50 14.34 -2.64
N ASP A 566 -9.34 13.83 -1.73
CA ASP A 566 -9.08 13.92 -0.29
C ASP A 566 -7.84 13.13 0.14
N LEU A 567 -7.61 11.97 -0.47
CA LEU A 567 -6.40 11.19 -0.23
C LEU A 567 -5.16 11.85 -0.83
N TYR A 568 -5.27 12.49 -2.01
CA TYR A 568 -4.13 13.13 -2.69
C TYR A 568 -3.52 14.31 -1.92
N ARG A 569 -4.33 15.05 -1.13
CA ARG A 569 -3.85 16.18 -0.33
C ARG A 569 -3.12 15.76 0.96
N ARG A 570 -3.06 14.46 1.27
CA ARG A 570 -2.43 13.95 2.49
C ARG A 570 -0.90 14.03 2.41
N ASP A 571 -0.25 13.69 3.50
CA ASP A 571 1.20 13.85 3.65
C ASP A 571 1.99 12.78 2.89
N PHE A 572 1.68 11.50 3.15
CA PHE A 572 2.44 10.35 2.63
C PHE A 572 1.53 9.25 2.09
N THR A 573 2.04 8.44 1.15
CA THR A 573 1.34 7.30 0.53
C THR A 573 0.76 6.35 1.58
N ILE A 574 1.56 5.99 2.60
CA ILE A 574 1.14 5.13 3.72
C ILE A 574 -0.04 5.66 4.53
N ASN A 575 -0.31 6.97 4.46
CA ASN A 575 -1.46 7.62 5.11
C ASN A 575 -2.54 8.03 4.10
N ALA A 576 -2.35 7.75 2.82
CA ALA A 576 -3.23 8.11 1.71
C ALA A 576 -4.04 6.92 1.20
N MET A 577 -4.45 6.05 2.12
CA MET A 577 -5.31 4.89 1.88
C MET A 577 -6.65 5.06 2.58
N ALA A 578 -7.67 4.40 2.05
CA ALA A 578 -9.01 4.34 2.62
C ALA A 578 -9.60 2.92 2.54
N ILE A 579 -10.52 2.57 3.44
CA ILE A 579 -11.29 1.32 3.39
C ILE A 579 -12.76 1.68 3.24
N SER A 580 -13.43 1.14 2.22
CA SER A 580 -14.87 1.35 2.02
C SER A 580 -15.68 0.75 3.17
N LEU A 581 -16.63 1.53 3.67
CA LEU A 581 -17.59 1.10 4.68
C LEU A 581 -18.99 0.88 4.10
N MET A 582 -19.16 1.03 2.79
CA MET A 582 -20.45 0.82 2.13
C MET A 582 -20.88 -0.65 2.20
N PRO A 583 -22.18 -0.98 2.31
CA PRO A 583 -22.61 -2.38 2.48
C PRO A 583 -22.20 -3.34 1.36
N ASP A 584 -22.14 -2.87 0.11
CA ASP A 584 -21.76 -3.63 -1.09
C ASP A 584 -20.24 -3.83 -1.26
N SER A 585 -19.44 -2.89 -0.75
CA SER A 585 -17.97 -2.86 -0.86
C SER A 585 -17.27 -2.89 0.51
N TYR A 586 -17.96 -3.33 1.56
CA TYR A 586 -17.47 -3.25 2.93
C TYR A 586 -16.14 -4.00 3.10
N GLY A 587 -15.09 -3.28 3.50
CA GLY A 587 -13.75 -3.82 3.69
C GLY A 587 -12.89 -3.83 2.42
N GLU A 588 -13.32 -3.18 1.35
CA GLU A 588 -12.49 -2.96 0.16
C GLU A 588 -11.46 -1.85 0.41
N LEU A 589 -10.18 -2.14 0.17
CA LEU A 589 -9.10 -1.15 0.28
C LEU A 589 -9.06 -0.28 -0.99
N VAL A 590 -9.15 1.02 -0.79
CA VAL A 590 -8.93 2.07 -1.79
C VAL A 590 -7.54 2.63 -1.58
N ASP A 591 -6.63 2.29 -2.50
CA ASP A 591 -5.25 2.79 -2.54
C ASP A 591 -4.91 3.26 -3.95
N TYR A 592 -4.88 4.59 -4.14
CA TYR A 592 -4.57 5.20 -5.43
C TYR A 592 -3.09 5.50 -5.62
N PHE A 593 -2.28 5.38 -4.55
CA PHE A 593 -0.92 5.92 -4.49
C PHE A 593 0.10 4.89 -4.02
N SER A 594 -0.26 3.61 -4.06
CA SER A 594 0.58 2.48 -3.65
C SER A 594 1.07 2.57 -2.20
N GLY A 595 0.23 3.12 -1.32
CA GLY A 595 0.51 3.23 0.11
C GLY A 595 0.70 1.86 0.77
N ARG A 596 0.02 0.83 0.27
CA ARG A 596 0.14 -0.54 0.75
C ARG A 596 1.51 -1.13 0.42
N GLU A 597 1.98 -0.98 -0.81
CA GLU A 597 3.28 -1.46 -1.25
C GLU A 597 4.41 -0.73 -0.51
N ASP A 598 4.32 0.60 -0.40
CA ASP A 598 5.27 1.40 0.38
C ASP A 598 5.27 0.97 1.85
N LEU A 599 4.11 0.66 2.44
CA LEU A 599 4.01 0.18 3.81
C LEU A 599 4.70 -1.19 4.00
N TYR A 600 4.54 -2.12 3.05
CA TYR A 600 5.23 -3.41 3.08
C TYR A 600 6.74 -3.30 2.85
N ALA A 601 7.15 -2.34 2.01
CA ALA A 601 8.56 -2.07 1.73
C ALA A 601 9.23 -1.22 2.82
N GLY A 602 8.47 -0.68 3.78
CA GLY A 602 8.97 0.20 4.83
C GLY A 602 9.41 1.56 4.29
N ILE A 603 8.63 2.15 3.38
CA ILE A 603 8.95 3.39 2.67
C ILE A 603 8.01 4.53 3.10
N VAL A 604 8.59 5.70 3.41
CA VAL A 604 7.86 6.97 3.56
C VAL A 604 8.00 7.79 2.28
N ARG A 605 6.90 7.96 1.54
CA ARG A 605 6.87 8.65 0.24
C ARG A 605 5.83 9.77 0.21
N VAL A 606 6.20 10.96 -0.27
CA VAL A 606 5.24 12.05 -0.51
C VAL A 606 4.38 11.82 -1.76
N LEU A 607 3.17 12.35 -1.77
CA LEU A 607 2.22 12.18 -2.89
C LEU A 607 2.56 13.02 -4.13
N HIS A 608 3.26 14.14 -3.95
CA HIS A 608 3.66 15.07 -5.01
C HIS A 608 4.88 15.91 -4.61
N ASN A 609 5.57 16.47 -5.61
CA ASN A 609 6.84 17.19 -5.43
C ASN A 609 6.73 18.45 -4.55
N LEU A 610 5.55 19.06 -4.50
CA LEU A 610 5.29 20.28 -3.73
C LEU A 610 4.81 20.00 -2.29
N SER A 611 4.78 18.74 -1.84
CA SER A 611 4.20 18.36 -0.54
C SER A 611 4.78 19.15 0.64
N PHE A 612 6.11 19.27 0.73
CA PHE A 612 6.78 20.06 1.79
C PHE A 612 6.67 21.58 1.59
N VAL A 613 6.40 22.04 0.36
CA VAL A 613 6.22 23.47 0.06
C VAL A 613 4.83 23.92 0.49
N GLU A 614 3.81 23.12 0.21
CA GLU A 614 2.44 23.36 0.62
C GLU A 614 2.32 23.33 2.14
N ASP A 615 2.89 22.30 2.78
CA ASP A 615 2.85 22.17 4.23
C ASP A 615 4.21 21.73 4.83
N PRO A 616 5.06 22.68 5.25
CA PRO A 616 6.37 22.36 5.81
C PRO A 616 6.32 21.60 7.14
N THR A 617 5.17 21.52 7.84
CA THR A 617 5.08 20.65 9.03
C THR A 617 5.21 19.16 8.69
N ARG A 618 5.03 18.79 7.41
CA ARG A 618 5.27 17.42 6.93
C ARG A 618 6.73 16.99 7.08
N LEU A 619 7.69 17.92 7.18
CA LEU A 619 9.10 17.61 7.45
C LEU A 619 9.24 16.86 8.79
N PHE A 620 8.58 17.35 9.84
CA PHE A 620 8.54 16.69 11.15
C PHE A 620 7.84 15.34 11.11
N ARG A 621 6.74 15.28 10.38
CA ARG A 621 5.94 14.06 10.26
C ARG A 621 6.71 12.97 9.51
N ALA A 622 7.46 13.31 8.46
CA ALA A 622 8.29 12.39 7.71
C ALA A 622 9.31 11.71 8.63
N VAL A 623 10.08 12.51 9.37
CA VAL A 623 11.10 12.03 10.32
C VAL A 623 10.46 11.22 11.44
N ARG A 624 9.33 11.69 11.97
CA ARG A 624 8.58 10.96 13.00
C ARG A 624 8.12 9.59 12.51
N PHE A 625 7.56 9.48 11.31
CA PHE A 625 7.13 8.20 10.76
C PHE A 625 8.29 7.28 10.37
N GLU A 626 9.40 7.85 9.85
CA GLU A 626 10.65 7.14 9.59
C GLU A 626 11.12 6.40 10.85
N GLN A 627 11.23 7.12 11.97
CA GLN A 627 11.71 6.54 13.23
C GLN A 627 10.67 5.64 13.91
N ARG A 628 9.42 6.10 14.03
CA ARG A 628 8.35 5.37 14.74
C ARG A 628 8.09 3.99 14.15
N TYR A 629 8.14 3.86 12.83
CA TYR A 629 7.85 2.62 12.13
C TYR A 629 9.11 1.91 11.61
N GLN A 630 10.30 2.42 11.92
CA GLN A 630 11.59 1.91 11.41
C GLN A 630 11.57 1.78 9.88
N MET A 631 11.08 2.83 9.22
CA MET A 631 10.97 2.96 7.78
C MET A 631 12.07 3.87 7.26
N HIS A 632 12.19 3.98 5.93
CA HIS A 632 13.11 4.90 5.29
C HIS A 632 12.37 5.80 4.30
N MET A 633 12.76 7.07 4.21
CA MET A 633 12.27 7.95 3.16
C MET A 633 12.79 7.51 1.79
N ASP A 634 11.93 7.53 0.77
CA ASP A 634 12.40 7.23 -0.59
C ASP A 634 13.40 8.31 -1.08
N PRO A 635 14.30 8.00 -2.04
CA PRO A 635 15.32 8.94 -2.48
C PRO A 635 14.79 10.28 -3.00
N GLN A 636 13.59 10.31 -3.60
CA GLN A 636 12.98 11.55 -4.05
C GLN A 636 12.40 12.35 -2.88
N THR A 637 11.69 11.71 -1.96
CA THR A 637 11.18 12.37 -0.75
C THR A 637 12.32 12.97 0.07
N LEU A 638 13.42 12.25 0.26
CA LEU A 638 14.58 12.76 0.99
C LEU A 638 15.18 14.01 0.32
N ARG A 639 15.37 14.00 -1.01
CA ARG A 639 15.85 15.18 -1.74
C ARG A 639 14.91 16.38 -1.61
N LEU A 640 13.60 16.15 -1.69
CA LEU A 640 12.60 17.23 -1.53
C LEU A 640 12.60 17.80 -0.11
N LEU A 641 12.83 16.94 0.89
CA LEU A 641 12.98 17.35 2.28
C LEU A 641 14.24 18.21 2.45
N GLU A 642 15.39 17.74 1.97
CA GLU A 642 16.67 18.48 2.03
C GLU A 642 16.57 19.85 1.34
N GLU A 643 15.89 19.92 0.19
CA GLU A 643 15.66 21.18 -0.52
C GLU A 643 14.76 22.13 0.30
N ALA A 644 13.67 21.60 0.89
CA ALA A 644 12.79 22.39 1.76
C ALA A 644 13.51 22.93 3.01
N VAL A 645 14.43 22.16 3.57
CA VAL A 645 15.29 22.59 4.68
C VAL A 645 16.25 23.69 4.21
N ARG A 646 16.90 23.52 3.06
CA ARG A 646 17.84 24.50 2.48
C ARG A 646 17.16 25.85 2.21
N GLU A 647 15.94 25.81 1.68
CA GLU A 647 15.09 26.97 1.42
C GLU A 647 14.45 27.57 2.69
N LYS A 648 14.74 26.98 3.86
CA LYS A 648 14.23 27.41 5.18
C LYS A 648 12.70 27.53 5.21
N LEU A 649 11.99 26.61 4.55
CA LEU A 649 10.53 26.71 4.44
C LEU A 649 9.83 26.62 5.81
N ILE A 650 10.47 26.01 6.80
CA ILE A 650 9.92 25.92 8.16
C ILE A 650 9.76 27.29 8.82
N THR A 651 10.58 28.29 8.48
CA THR A 651 10.46 29.63 9.06
C THR A 651 9.20 30.37 8.60
N ARG A 652 8.49 29.84 7.59
CA ARG A 652 7.20 30.37 7.09
C ARG A 652 6.00 29.78 7.85
N VAL A 653 6.21 28.74 8.66
CA VAL A 653 5.16 28.10 9.47
C VAL A 653 5.01 28.84 10.81
N SER A 654 3.78 28.94 11.32
CA SER A 654 3.54 29.54 12.63
C SER A 654 4.17 28.71 13.76
N GLN A 655 4.62 29.39 14.81
CA GLN A 655 5.27 28.71 15.95
C GLN A 655 4.32 27.75 16.67
N GLU A 656 3.00 28.00 16.69
CA GLU A 656 2.06 27.06 17.31
C GLU A 656 1.98 25.72 16.57
N ARG A 657 2.06 25.73 15.24
CA ARG A 657 2.04 24.51 14.43
C ARG A 657 3.33 23.71 14.57
N ILE A 658 4.48 24.39 14.60
CA ILE A 658 5.77 23.77 14.89
C ILE A 658 5.73 23.15 16.30
N TRP A 659 5.23 23.89 17.29
CA TRP A 659 5.12 23.40 18.66
C TRP A 659 4.21 22.18 18.77
N TYR A 660 3.08 22.17 18.06
CA TYR A 660 2.17 21.03 18.05
C TYR A 660 2.86 19.75 17.57
N GLU A 661 3.57 19.78 16.44
CA GLU A 661 4.32 18.62 15.93
C GLU A 661 5.48 18.26 16.87
N MET A 662 6.19 19.24 17.42
CA MET A 662 7.27 19.01 18.38
C MET A 662 6.77 18.31 19.65
N LYS A 663 5.62 18.73 20.18
CA LYS A 663 5.01 18.09 21.35
C LYS A 663 4.66 16.62 21.08
N ILE A 664 4.22 16.29 19.86
CA ILE A 664 3.97 14.91 19.45
C ILE A 664 5.30 14.13 19.39
N ILE A 665 6.35 14.69 18.77
CA ILE A 665 7.69 14.08 18.70
C ILE A 665 8.23 13.77 20.10
N LEU A 666 8.17 14.73 21.02
CA LEU A 666 8.62 14.58 22.41
C LEU A 666 7.76 13.61 23.24
N SER A 667 6.63 13.15 22.69
CA SER A 667 5.73 12.17 23.30
C SER A 667 5.80 10.79 22.63
N GLU A 668 6.62 10.60 21.60
CA GLU A 668 6.87 9.28 20.99
C GLU A 668 7.59 8.35 21.98
N SER A 669 7.66 7.05 21.65
CA SER A 669 8.33 6.06 22.50
C SER A 669 9.83 6.31 22.63
N GLU A 670 10.48 6.69 21.53
CA GLU A 670 11.92 6.99 21.44
C GLU A 670 12.15 8.39 20.83
N PRO A 671 11.92 9.48 21.59
CA PRO A 671 12.09 10.84 21.06
C PRO A 671 13.54 11.18 20.69
N GLY A 672 14.52 10.57 21.35
CA GLY A 672 15.95 10.79 21.09
C GLY A 672 16.32 10.54 19.62
N ASP A 673 15.90 9.40 19.07
CA ASP A 673 16.14 9.03 17.67
C ASP A 673 15.53 10.03 16.69
N VAL A 674 14.31 10.50 16.98
CA VAL A 674 13.62 11.50 16.17
C VAL A 674 14.37 12.83 16.20
N LEU A 675 14.81 13.28 17.38
CA LEU A 675 15.55 14.53 17.54
C LEU A 675 16.93 14.46 16.87
N HIS A 676 17.61 13.31 16.97
CA HIS A 676 18.86 13.06 16.25
C HIS A 676 18.68 13.17 14.75
N ARG A 677 17.64 12.53 14.22
CA ARG A 677 17.33 12.59 12.80
C ARG A 677 16.96 13.99 12.31
N LEU A 678 16.27 14.78 13.13
CA LEU A 678 16.00 16.19 12.83
C LEU A 678 17.30 17.01 12.77
N TRP A 679 18.27 16.70 13.63
CA TRP A 679 19.59 17.33 13.60
C TRP A 679 20.39 16.92 12.34
N GLU A 680 20.44 15.63 11.99
CA GLU A 680 21.12 15.15 10.77
C GLU A 680 20.61 15.85 9.50
N LEU A 681 19.30 16.14 9.46
CA LEU A 681 18.63 16.78 8.33
C LEU A 681 18.70 18.32 8.39
N GLY A 682 19.35 18.92 9.38
CA GLY A 682 19.51 20.38 9.53
C GLY A 682 18.25 21.14 9.95
N LEU A 683 17.26 20.43 10.53
CA LEU A 683 16.04 21.03 11.06
C LEU A 683 16.24 21.56 12.49
N TRP A 684 17.13 20.95 13.28
CA TRP A 684 17.39 21.33 14.67
C TRP A 684 17.75 22.82 14.80
N GLU A 685 18.70 23.30 14.00
CA GLU A 685 19.21 24.67 14.03
C GLU A 685 18.15 25.71 13.68
N GLN A 686 17.11 25.32 12.94
CA GLN A 686 16.00 26.22 12.59
C GLN A 686 14.98 26.35 13.73
N ILE A 687 14.92 25.35 14.62
CA ILE A 687 13.93 25.26 15.70
C ILE A 687 14.51 25.72 17.02
N PHE A 688 15.71 25.27 17.36
CA PHE A 688 16.44 25.60 18.58
C PHE A 688 17.79 26.27 18.22
N PRO A 689 17.79 27.45 17.58
CA PRO A 689 19.03 28.11 17.18
C PRO A 689 19.91 28.49 18.39
N GLU A 690 19.32 28.63 19.58
CA GLU A 690 20.03 28.91 20.83
C GLU A 690 20.63 27.66 21.51
N VAL A 691 20.29 26.44 21.06
CA VAL A 691 20.70 25.20 21.73
C VAL A 691 21.65 24.40 20.86
N THR A 692 22.85 24.14 21.36
CA THR A 692 23.80 23.24 20.70
C THR A 692 23.36 21.79 20.88
N TYR A 693 23.05 21.09 19.77
CA TYR A 693 22.55 19.71 19.84
C TYR A 693 23.51 18.75 20.57
N TRP A 694 24.82 18.84 20.29
CA TRP A 694 25.84 17.95 20.86
C TRP A 694 25.99 18.04 22.37
N GLU A 695 25.64 19.18 22.98
CA GLU A 695 25.69 19.36 24.42
C GLU A 695 24.54 18.63 25.11
N VAL A 696 23.43 18.41 24.40
CA VAL A 696 22.21 17.82 24.96
C VAL A 696 21.94 16.40 24.49
N GLN A 697 22.54 15.98 23.36
CA GLN A 697 22.40 14.65 22.79
C GLN A 697 22.66 13.52 23.81
N PRO A 698 23.75 13.51 24.61
CA PRO A 698 24.03 12.39 25.50
C PRO A 698 22.90 12.14 26.50
N VAL A 699 22.33 13.22 27.03
CA VAL A 699 21.21 13.16 27.98
C VAL A 699 19.94 12.69 27.28
N LEU A 700 19.66 13.18 26.07
CA LEU A 700 18.48 12.75 25.31
C LEU A 700 18.50 11.26 24.98
N GLU A 701 19.66 10.70 24.67
CA GLU A 701 19.86 9.27 24.39
C GLU A 701 19.76 8.39 25.65
N GLU A 702 20.14 8.90 26.81
CA GLU A 702 20.13 8.13 28.06
C GLU A 702 18.76 8.06 28.75
N ILE A 703 17.90 9.08 28.53
CA ILE A 703 16.58 9.20 29.18
C ILE A 703 15.74 7.92 29.09
N PRO A 704 15.59 7.23 27.94
CA PRO A 704 14.83 5.98 27.87
C PRO A 704 15.29 4.92 28.88
N GLN A 705 16.60 4.75 29.04
CA GLN A 705 17.18 3.80 30.01
C GLN A 705 16.98 4.28 31.44
N VAL A 706 17.20 5.58 31.69
CA VAL A 706 16.96 6.20 33.00
C VAL A 706 15.49 6.08 33.43
N LEU A 707 14.53 6.21 32.52
CA LEU A 707 13.11 6.02 32.81
C LEU A 707 12.83 4.59 33.29
N LEU A 708 13.47 3.57 32.70
CA LEU A 708 13.36 2.18 33.18
C LEU A 708 13.92 2.01 34.59
N VAL A 709 15.08 2.63 34.87
CA VAL A 709 15.71 2.63 36.20
C VAL A 709 14.81 3.30 37.23
N LEU A 710 14.30 4.49 36.95
CA LEU A 710 13.41 5.24 37.84
C LEU A 710 12.10 4.47 38.12
N ARG A 711 11.50 3.85 37.10
CA ARG A 711 10.33 2.97 37.28
C ARG A 711 10.65 1.80 38.21
N SER A 712 11.84 1.20 38.10
CA SER A 712 12.27 0.12 39.01
C SER A 712 12.38 0.58 40.47
N TRP A 713 12.64 1.86 40.71
CA TRP A 713 12.66 2.48 42.04
C TRP A 713 11.25 2.91 42.52
N GLY A 714 10.23 2.73 41.68
CA GLY A 714 8.85 3.11 41.95
C GLY A 714 8.57 4.60 41.81
N TRP A 715 9.29 5.28 40.92
CA TRP A 715 8.94 6.62 40.49
C TRP A 715 7.70 6.57 39.59
N ASP A 716 6.69 7.36 39.95
CA ASP A 716 5.46 7.52 39.17
C ASP A 716 5.71 8.48 38.01
N GLU A 717 5.53 7.99 36.79
CA GLU A 717 5.76 8.78 35.58
C GLU A 717 4.77 9.97 35.48
N PRO A 718 5.26 11.19 35.23
CA PRO A 718 4.44 12.38 35.04
C PRO A 718 3.47 12.22 33.87
N ALA A 719 2.31 12.88 33.98
CA ALA A 719 1.32 12.89 32.90
C ALA A 719 1.85 13.57 31.62
N GLU A 720 2.68 14.60 31.77
CA GLU A 720 3.25 15.38 30.66
C GLU A 720 4.64 14.86 30.26
N LYS A 721 4.71 13.71 29.58
CA LYS A 721 5.98 13.08 29.18
C LYS A 721 6.89 13.99 28.36
N TRP A 722 6.30 14.78 27.45
CA TRP A 722 7.03 15.73 26.61
C TRP A 722 7.88 16.73 27.42
N LEU A 723 7.46 17.06 28.65
CA LEU A 723 8.15 18.03 29.49
C LEU A 723 9.52 17.49 29.96
N ILE A 724 9.67 16.18 30.08
CA ILE A 724 10.94 15.52 30.44
C ILE A 724 11.99 15.83 29.37
N TYR A 725 11.67 15.51 28.11
CA TYR A 725 12.57 15.73 26.98
C TYR A 725 12.75 17.21 26.67
N PHE A 726 11.71 18.03 26.78
CA PHE A 726 11.84 19.48 26.57
C PHE A 726 12.76 20.13 27.62
N THR A 727 12.69 19.67 28.88
CA THR A 727 13.61 20.12 29.93
C THR A 727 15.04 19.68 29.63
N ALA A 728 15.24 18.46 29.13
CA ALA A 728 16.54 17.97 28.69
C ALA A 728 17.11 18.74 27.48
N ILE A 729 16.27 19.22 26.55
CA ILE A 729 16.75 20.09 25.46
C ILE A 729 17.32 21.40 26.01
N LEU A 730 16.79 21.93 27.11
CA LEU A 730 17.15 23.25 27.61
C LEU A 730 18.14 23.24 28.78
N HIS A 731 18.46 22.08 29.35
CA HIS A 731 19.15 21.96 30.64
C HIS A 731 20.53 22.64 30.73
N TRP A 732 21.28 22.77 29.64
CA TRP A 732 22.61 23.41 29.60
C TRP A 732 22.57 24.93 29.33
N ASN A 733 21.38 25.50 29.12
CA ASN A 733 21.22 26.92 28.83
C ASN A 733 21.00 27.73 30.12
N ASP A 734 21.04 29.07 30.02
CA ASP A 734 20.72 29.96 31.13
C ASP A 734 19.19 30.19 31.28
N GLU A 735 18.80 30.78 32.42
CA GLU A 735 17.40 31.09 32.74
C GLU A 735 16.75 31.98 31.65
N GLU A 736 17.49 32.97 31.12
CA GLU A 736 17.00 33.90 30.10
C GLU A 736 16.70 33.19 28.76
N THR A 737 17.61 32.32 28.32
CA THR A 737 17.44 31.53 27.09
C THR A 737 16.27 30.56 27.23
N ALA A 738 16.14 29.90 28.39
CA ALA A 738 15.03 29.00 28.67
C ALA A 738 13.68 29.71 28.62
N GLU A 739 13.56 30.89 29.25
CA GLU A 739 12.37 31.72 29.21
C GLU A 739 12.02 32.15 27.78
N LYS A 740 13.03 32.58 27.00
CA LYS A 740 12.87 32.97 25.60
C LYS A 740 12.34 31.82 24.75
N VAL A 741 12.89 30.62 24.88
CA VAL A 741 12.44 29.43 24.14
C VAL A 741 11.03 29.01 24.58
N CYS A 742 10.72 29.05 25.87
CA CYS A 742 9.38 28.77 26.38
C CYS A 742 8.34 29.78 25.86
N SER A 743 8.73 31.05 25.76
CA SER A 743 7.88 32.11 25.19
C SER A 743 7.66 31.93 23.70
N LYS A 744 8.70 31.54 22.93
CA LYS A 744 8.63 31.24 21.49
C LYS A 744 7.57 30.19 21.16
N PHE A 745 7.46 29.15 21.99
CA PHE A 745 6.48 28.06 21.81
C PHE A 745 5.20 28.26 22.62
N THR A 746 5.01 29.43 23.23
CA THR A 746 3.79 29.82 23.94
C THR A 746 3.41 28.84 25.06
N LEU A 747 4.41 28.37 25.83
CA LEU A 747 4.17 27.46 26.96
C LEU A 747 3.35 28.14 28.06
N GLY A 748 2.55 27.34 28.77
CA GLY A 748 1.76 27.85 29.90
C GLY A 748 2.66 28.23 31.06
N ARG A 749 2.28 29.26 31.83
CA ARG A 749 3.06 29.80 32.96
C ARG A 749 3.64 28.72 33.89
N ARG A 750 2.82 27.74 34.30
CA ARG A 750 3.24 26.64 35.18
C ARG A 750 4.30 25.74 34.55
N GLN A 751 4.24 25.51 33.24
CA GLN A 751 5.23 24.69 32.52
C GLN A 751 6.55 25.45 32.41
N THR A 752 6.49 26.73 32.06
CA THR A 752 7.67 27.62 32.04
C THR A 752 8.35 27.68 33.39
N GLU A 753 7.60 27.90 34.48
CA GLU A 753 8.12 27.94 35.85
C GLU A 753 8.90 26.65 36.18
N LYS A 754 8.36 25.47 35.87
CA LYS A 754 9.06 24.18 36.09
C LYS A 754 10.39 24.08 35.35
N ILE A 755 10.41 24.49 34.07
CA ILE A 755 11.62 24.39 33.23
C ILE A 755 12.70 25.34 33.76
N VAL A 756 12.34 26.59 34.03
CA VAL A 756 13.26 27.62 34.51
C VAL A 756 13.78 27.27 35.92
N GLU A 757 12.91 26.83 36.83
CA GLU A 757 13.33 26.35 38.16
C GLU A 757 14.28 25.17 38.06
N THR A 758 14.05 24.25 37.13
CA THR A 758 14.97 23.13 36.89
C THR A 758 16.35 23.64 36.48
N ILE A 759 16.42 24.47 35.44
CA ILE A 759 17.65 25.00 34.85
C ILE A 759 18.47 25.77 35.90
N LYS A 760 17.79 26.53 36.75
CA LYS A 760 18.39 27.27 37.85
C LYS A 760 18.96 26.36 38.95
N ASN A 761 18.20 25.36 39.38
CA ASN A 761 18.48 24.65 40.63
C ASN A 761 19.26 23.35 40.44
N TRP A 762 19.22 22.73 39.25
CA TRP A 762 19.87 21.43 39.03
C TRP A 762 21.39 21.45 39.25
N PRO A 763 22.17 22.49 38.88
CA PRO A 763 23.62 22.47 39.09
C PRO A 763 23.98 22.49 40.58
N ASN A 764 23.26 23.30 41.38
CA ASN A 764 23.43 23.36 42.82
C ASN A 764 22.99 22.04 43.49
N ALA A 765 21.87 21.47 43.05
CA ALA A 765 21.42 20.17 43.53
C ALA A 765 22.47 19.08 43.26
N LEU A 766 23.03 19.03 42.05
CA LEU A 766 24.08 18.07 41.70
C LEU A 766 25.33 18.25 42.58
N ALA A 767 25.77 19.50 42.78
CA ALA A 767 26.92 19.81 43.62
C ALA A 767 26.72 19.35 45.08
N GLN A 768 25.53 19.58 45.65
CA GLN A 768 25.23 19.16 47.02
C GLN A 768 25.10 17.64 47.15
N LEU A 769 24.49 16.96 46.18
CA LEU A 769 24.41 15.50 46.16
C LEU A 769 25.80 14.86 46.02
N SER A 770 26.70 15.47 45.25
CA SER A 770 28.08 14.99 45.03
C SER A 770 29.05 15.41 46.15
N SER A 771 28.62 16.23 47.11
CA SER A 771 29.47 16.72 48.19
C SER A 771 29.96 15.60 49.12
N THR A 772 31.15 15.76 49.71
CA THR A 772 31.66 14.82 50.72
C THR A 772 31.01 14.98 52.09
N GLU A 773 30.17 16.00 52.28
CA GLU A 773 29.50 16.26 53.55
C GLU A 773 28.43 15.20 53.84
N HIS A 774 28.27 14.87 55.13
CA HIS A 774 27.22 13.98 55.60
C HIS A 774 25.92 14.75 55.79
N LEU A 775 25.10 14.77 54.74
CA LEU A 775 23.74 15.34 54.77
C LEU A 775 22.72 14.30 55.25
N ARG A 776 21.74 14.74 56.04
CA ARG A 776 20.57 13.95 56.45
C ARG A 776 19.65 13.68 55.26
N ILE A 777 18.80 12.66 55.35
CA ILE A 777 17.87 12.28 54.27
C ILE A 777 16.86 13.42 54.04
N SER A 778 16.38 14.05 55.11
CA SER A 778 15.52 15.25 55.05
C SER A 778 16.15 16.40 54.27
N GLN A 779 17.43 16.68 54.49
CA GLN A 779 18.17 17.75 53.80
C GLN A 779 18.32 17.42 52.31
N LEU A 780 18.68 16.17 51.99
CA LEU A 780 18.75 15.71 50.60
C LEU A 780 17.37 15.74 49.92
N ALA A 781 16.29 15.44 50.64
CA ALA A 781 14.93 15.53 50.13
C ALA A 781 14.48 16.96 49.84
N MET A 782 14.88 17.93 50.65
CA MET A 782 14.60 19.35 50.40
C MET A 782 15.26 19.85 49.12
N ILE A 783 16.51 19.47 48.89
CA ILE A 783 17.25 19.82 47.66
C ILE A 783 16.52 19.27 46.43
N LEU A 784 16.07 18.00 46.48
CA LEU A 784 15.33 17.40 45.37
C LEU A 784 13.92 17.96 45.19
N GLN A 785 13.30 18.51 46.24
CA GLN A 785 12.00 19.18 46.12
C GLN A 785 12.06 20.49 45.33
N GLU A 786 13.24 21.11 45.20
CA GLU A 786 13.45 22.27 44.34
C GLU A 786 13.43 21.93 42.85
N LEU A 787 13.48 20.63 42.52
CA LEU A 787 13.37 20.12 41.16
C LEU A 787 11.97 19.53 40.93
N PRO A 788 11.27 19.91 39.85
CA PRO A 788 10.04 19.25 39.47
C PRO A 788 10.31 17.78 39.12
N ARG A 789 9.31 16.92 39.31
CA ARG A 789 9.45 15.48 39.04
C ARG A 789 9.84 15.18 37.59
N GLU A 790 9.38 16.02 36.66
CA GLU A 790 9.70 15.94 35.23
C GLU A 790 11.20 16.15 34.94
N ALA A 791 11.95 16.79 35.85
CA ALA A 791 13.39 16.98 35.72
C ALA A 791 14.20 15.74 36.12
N TYR A 792 13.63 14.80 36.88
CA TYR A 792 14.40 13.68 37.46
C TYR A 792 15.09 12.78 36.42
N PRO A 793 14.49 12.47 35.26
CA PRO A 793 15.19 11.69 34.24
C PRO A 793 16.40 12.43 33.67
N MET A 794 16.25 13.72 33.35
CA MET A 794 17.38 14.56 32.93
C MET A 794 18.44 14.61 34.03
N PHE A 795 18.02 14.87 35.27
CA PHE A 795 18.91 15.04 36.41
C PHE A 795 19.71 13.78 36.75
N LEU A 796 19.11 12.58 36.61
CA LEU A 796 19.84 11.33 36.80
C LEU A 796 20.83 11.05 35.66
N SER A 797 20.51 11.45 34.42
CA SER A 797 21.38 11.25 33.26
C SER A 797 22.66 12.10 33.37
N VAL A 798 22.60 13.28 34.00
CA VAL A 798 23.77 14.14 34.21
C VAL A 798 24.62 13.75 35.43
N MET A 799 24.18 12.77 36.24
CA MET A 799 24.93 12.30 37.40
C MET A 799 25.97 11.26 37.00
N GLU A 800 27.24 11.65 37.00
CA GLU A 800 28.34 10.70 36.75
C GLU A 800 28.81 9.98 38.04
N ASP A 801 28.64 10.62 39.21
CA ASP A 801 29.13 10.11 40.48
C ASP A 801 28.20 9.06 41.11
N LYS A 802 28.76 7.87 41.39
CA LYS A 802 28.06 6.78 42.08
C LYS A 802 27.52 7.18 43.44
N VAL A 803 28.20 8.08 44.17
CA VAL A 803 27.73 8.55 45.48
C VAL A 803 26.47 9.39 45.33
N ALA A 804 26.45 10.34 44.39
CA ALA A 804 25.28 11.14 44.06
C ALA A 804 24.08 10.27 43.66
N ILE A 805 24.26 9.29 42.76
CA ILE A 805 23.21 8.35 42.34
C ILE A 805 22.66 7.56 43.53
N GLN A 806 23.53 7.07 44.42
CA GLN A 806 23.10 6.34 45.61
C GLN A 806 22.31 7.24 46.58
N ARG A 807 22.72 8.49 46.78
CA ARG A 807 22.01 9.46 47.61
C ARG A 807 20.64 9.80 47.03
N PHE A 808 20.59 10.06 45.73
CA PHE A 808 19.34 10.31 44.99
C PHE A 808 18.35 9.13 45.16
N ARG A 809 18.83 7.90 44.95
CA ARG A 809 18.03 6.68 45.15
C ARG A 809 17.52 6.54 46.59
N LYS A 810 18.38 6.76 47.59
CA LYS A 810 17.98 6.68 49.01
C LYS A 810 16.86 7.65 49.35
N VAL A 811 16.93 8.88 48.83
CA VAL A 811 15.85 9.86 49.02
C VAL A 811 14.56 9.39 48.37
N MET A 812 14.63 8.91 47.12
CA MET A 812 13.44 8.39 46.41
C MET A 812 12.77 7.24 47.17
N GLU A 813 13.55 6.29 47.68
CA GLU A 813 13.05 5.19 48.51
C GLU A 813 12.46 5.72 49.84
N ALA A 814 13.14 6.65 50.51
CA ALA A 814 12.67 7.21 51.78
C ALA A 814 11.36 7.98 51.63
N VAL A 815 11.22 8.85 50.62
CA VAL A 815 10.01 9.64 50.37
C VAL A 815 8.81 8.74 50.05
N ARG A 816 9.05 7.59 49.40
CA ARG A 816 7.99 6.61 49.08
C ARG A 816 7.44 5.92 50.33
N HIS A 817 8.31 5.50 51.24
CA HIS A 817 7.93 4.71 52.43
C HIS A 817 7.52 5.58 53.62
N ASN A 818 8.05 6.81 53.72
CA ASN A 818 7.87 7.68 54.88
C ASN A 818 6.90 8.83 54.60
N LYS A 819 5.70 8.51 54.08
CA LYS A 819 4.62 9.50 53.95
C LYS A 819 4.02 9.80 55.32
N PRO A 820 3.81 11.09 55.69
CA PRO A 820 3.17 11.44 56.95
C PRO A 820 1.72 10.93 56.99
N THR A 821 1.28 10.45 58.13
CA THR A 821 -0.12 10.07 58.36
C THR A 821 -0.99 11.24 58.82
N VAL A 822 -0.35 12.26 59.42
CA VAL A 822 -0.93 13.54 59.83
C VAL A 822 -1.06 14.50 58.64
N ASN A 823 -2.20 15.20 58.56
CA ASN A 823 -2.48 16.20 57.54
C ASN A 823 -3.11 17.47 58.14
N GLY A 824 -3.36 18.48 57.30
CA GLY A 824 -3.92 19.77 57.76
C GLY A 824 -5.31 19.69 58.41
N LYS A 825 -6.10 18.62 58.18
CA LYS A 825 -7.38 18.42 58.89
C LYS A 825 -7.15 18.00 60.35
N ASP A 826 -6.03 17.36 60.64
CA ASP A 826 -5.65 17.00 62.01
C ASP A 826 -5.23 18.26 62.78
N LEU A 827 -4.38 19.12 62.20
CA LEU A 827 -4.02 20.42 62.78
C LEU A 827 -5.25 21.32 63.06
N LYS A 828 -6.22 21.31 62.15
CA LYS A 828 -7.49 22.02 62.35
C LYS A 828 -8.33 21.43 63.50
N ARG A 829 -8.32 20.11 63.67
CA ARG A 829 -9.01 19.43 64.78
C ARG A 829 -8.35 19.72 66.14
N MET A 830 -7.05 20.01 66.15
CA MET A 830 -6.30 20.41 67.34
C MET A 830 -6.52 21.88 67.75
N GLY A 831 -7.32 22.64 66.99
CA GLY A 831 -7.72 24.01 67.34
C GLY A 831 -6.92 25.12 66.65
N PHE A 832 -5.93 24.78 65.80
CA PHE A 832 -5.14 25.76 65.08
C PHE A 832 -5.87 26.33 63.84
N LYS A 833 -5.61 27.61 63.52
CA LYS A 833 -6.20 28.28 62.36
C LYS A 833 -5.43 27.94 61.07
N PRO A 834 -6.11 27.54 59.98
CA PRO A 834 -5.45 27.29 58.70
C PRO A 834 -4.68 28.54 58.23
N GLY A 835 -3.42 28.34 57.81
CA GLY A 835 -2.55 29.41 57.34
C GLY A 835 -1.17 28.91 56.90
N PRO A 836 -0.24 29.82 56.52
CA PRO A 836 1.09 29.46 56.03
C PRO A 836 1.92 28.61 57.00
N LEU A 837 1.63 28.71 58.30
CA LEU A 837 2.30 27.94 59.36
C LEU A 837 1.98 26.44 59.29
N PHE A 838 0.82 26.04 58.77
CA PHE A 838 0.48 24.62 58.61
C PHE A 838 1.46 23.90 57.69
N ARG A 839 1.87 24.55 56.59
CA ARG A 839 2.84 23.98 55.66
C ARG A 839 4.18 23.76 56.37
N LYS A 840 4.68 24.77 57.09
CA LYS A 840 5.93 24.66 57.86
C LYS A 840 5.90 23.54 58.90
N ALA A 841 4.80 23.39 59.64
CA ALA A 841 4.67 22.33 60.63
C ALA A 841 4.58 20.92 59.98
N LEU A 842 3.82 20.77 58.90
CA LEU A 842 3.72 19.49 58.18
C LEU A 842 5.03 19.11 57.47
N ASP A 843 5.76 20.09 56.93
CA ASP A 843 7.09 19.89 56.34
C ASP A 843 8.08 19.43 57.42
N ALA A 844 8.05 20.00 58.63
CA ALA A 844 8.88 19.58 59.76
C ALA A 844 8.57 18.13 60.21
N VAL A 845 7.28 17.76 60.29
CA VAL A 845 6.88 16.37 60.59
C VAL A 845 7.35 15.40 59.51
N TRP A 846 7.24 15.80 58.25
CA TRP A 846 7.72 15.00 57.12
C TRP A 846 9.24 14.81 57.17
N GLN A 847 10.01 15.87 57.47
CA GLN A 847 11.46 15.79 57.65
C GLN A 847 11.86 14.87 58.80
N ALA A 848 11.20 15.00 59.96
CA ALA A 848 11.45 14.13 61.11
C ALA A 848 11.18 12.66 60.79
N ARG A 849 10.16 12.38 59.98
CA ARG A 849 9.84 11.03 59.52
C ARG A 849 10.88 10.49 58.55
N LEU A 850 11.39 11.32 57.64
CA LEU A 850 12.46 10.94 56.70
C LEU A 850 13.77 10.58 57.41
N ASP A 851 14.08 11.27 58.51
CA ASP A 851 15.28 11.03 59.31
C ASP A 851 15.09 9.95 60.39
N GLY A 852 13.92 9.31 60.47
CA GLY A 852 13.64 8.25 61.44
C GLY A 852 13.52 8.75 62.89
N LEU A 853 13.12 10.01 63.09
CA LEU A 853 12.88 10.59 64.41
C LEU A 853 11.45 10.32 64.91
N VAL A 854 10.50 10.07 64.01
CA VAL A 854 9.09 9.74 64.32
C VAL A 854 8.57 8.59 63.44
N TYR A 855 7.83 7.66 64.03
CA TYR A 855 7.35 6.42 63.39
C TYR A 855 5.84 6.23 63.50
N THR A 856 5.23 6.72 64.59
CA THR A 856 3.80 6.52 64.88
C THR A 856 2.98 7.78 64.60
N ARG A 857 1.68 7.59 64.39
CA ARG A 857 0.74 8.71 64.22
C ARG A 857 0.70 9.64 65.43
N ASP A 858 0.85 9.09 66.64
CA ASP A 858 0.79 9.88 67.87
C ASP A 858 2.05 10.76 68.02
N GLU A 859 3.23 10.22 67.70
CA GLU A 859 4.48 10.99 67.62
C GLU A 859 4.42 12.11 66.55
N GLU A 860 3.82 11.83 65.39
CA GLU A 860 3.60 12.85 64.36
C GLU A 860 2.68 13.97 64.84
N LEU A 861 1.60 13.65 65.56
CA LEU A 861 0.65 14.63 66.08
C LEU A 861 1.30 15.50 67.16
N GLU A 862 2.03 14.90 68.09
CA GLU A 862 2.75 15.61 69.14
C GLU A 862 3.79 16.56 68.55
N LEU A 863 4.59 16.09 67.57
CA LEU A 863 5.57 16.92 66.89
C LEU A 863 4.89 18.07 66.11
N ALA A 864 3.78 17.80 65.42
CA ALA A 864 3.04 18.83 64.69
C ALA A 864 2.48 19.91 65.63
N GLU A 865 1.96 19.52 66.79
CA GLU A 865 1.46 20.43 67.82
C GLU A 865 2.59 21.29 68.41
N GLN A 866 3.72 20.67 68.77
CA GLN A 866 4.90 21.38 69.27
C GLN A 866 5.44 22.39 68.24
N CYS A 867 5.49 22.00 66.96
CA CYS A 867 5.87 22.90 65.86
C CYS A 867 4.92 24.10 65.77
N MET A 868 3.61 23.85 65.82
CA MET A 868 2.60 24.91 65.70
C MET A 868 2.69 25.92 66.86
N TYR A 869 2.84 25.46 68.11
CA TYR A 869 3.00 26.37 69.26
C TYR A 869 4.25 27.24 69.18
N LYS A 870 5.37 26.71 68.69
CA LYS A 870 6.62 27.49 68.52
C LYS A 870 6.51 28.48 67.36
N LEU A 871 5.90 28.06 66.25
CA LEU A 871 5.67 28.91 65.08
C LEU A 871 4.70 30.07 65.36
N GLU A 872 3.66 29.87 66.19
CA GLU A 872 2.77 30.95 66.64
C GLU A 872 3.45 31.97 67.56
N LYS A 873 4.50 31.55 68.31
CA LYS A 873 5.33 32.42 69.15
C LYS A 873 6.45 33.14 68.40
N GLY A 874 6.61 32.90 67.10
CA GLY A 874 7.68 33.48 66.28
C GLY A 874 9.05 32.83 66.48
N GLU A 875 9.12 31.68 67.13
CA GLU A 875 10.37 30.92 67.31
C GLU A 875 10.70 30.12 66.04
N GLN A 876 11.98 30.09 65.64
CA GLN A 876 12.44 29.19 64.59
C GLN A 876 12.50 27.76 65.14
N PHE A 877 11.80 26.83 64.48
CA PHE A 877 11.91 25.40 64.75
C PHE A 877 12.70 24.73 63.63
N CYS A 878 13.75 23.99 63.98
CA CYS A 878 14.56 23.21 63.06
C CYS A 878 14.54 21.75 63.52
N VAL A 879 14.25 20.85 62.58
CA VAL A 879 14.25 19.39 62.77
C VAL A 879 15.62 18.82 62.42
#